data_AF-A0A352M8F6-F1
#
_entry.id   AF-A0A352M8F6-F1
#
_cell.length_a   1.000
_cell.length_b   1.000
_cell.length_c   1.000
_cell.angle_alpha   90.00
_cell.angle_beta   90.00
_cell.angle_gamma   90.00
#
_symmetry.space_group_name_H-M   'P 1'
#
loop_
_entity.id
_entity.type
_entity.pdbx_description
1 polymer ?
#
loop_
_entity_poly.entity_id
_entity_poly.type
_entity_poly.pdbx_seq_one_letter_code
_entity_poly.pdbx_strand_id
1 'polypeptide(L)'
;MTYRTKVKLGFMALIYLIAIAAFTGAVSAAENGAVLFDNAHLESIGNANWTMTGGYSDFADTIKAMGWRVDENKNQKITLDYLKKYDVFILPEPNTKFNPDEEQAIVEYVKGGGGLYMIADHAGADRNNDGWDAVKIFNNFSTPFGLKFADKWVKKEMPVRGKIEQDAITYKIKYCGTWGGTVLEILDPAIARGHVFLSEQNGGGAYIATANYGAGRVVAFGDSSPFDDGTGDKGSQQLVDGYNLLEADHRQLAINTMCFLFNKKPEDYPIKLKFYFEGGKLNCNPGEQKEFPLVLTNQTAKEYSNIIIDFYKNRPMEEKMKFYSMKVERIAAGEKLRLMMPFKQDDRQMFVLYTTVTCAEDKTADITGFNSIMVGVPIMFFLDSFHENDYNNRIKMLKNAVGEDGIFFTRSKYAMSDRDLMKVDVVAINAPKAGMKLAPEEVVALINHLKKGRGLILNAKGPDSNWGDNAGLNELLKELSIPASFEAHPEFKAGGGKPVEFEVKKNDYIFAGNFAKIMGESPSCVKIDETELKKKGFTFQVITTLPGSEIPVGVVLDGSKSNTGFNKIALFGSFHMSDGSYQMSVDTPTHYFNIRTIRALAPEKGAFASNAPQPGAANAGGDSKAPNGPFLRGVAKAYATGSLFIEDFGVKKEIRIMHGLNEEKALVEFAKIKGKLIKVNLRPDISEPTTDGFNAIEYRK
;
A
#
# COMPACT_ATOMS: atom_id res chain seq x y z
N MET A 1 56.87 32.64 -45.00
CA MET A 1 57.27 31.41 -44.29
C MET A 1 57.31 30.24 -45.27
N THR A 2 58.28 29.34 -45.14
CA THR A 2 58.46 28.19 -46.06
C THR A 2 57.59 26.99 -45.64
N TYR A 3 57.46 26.00 -46.53
CA TYR A 3 56.61 24.82 -46.33
C TYR A 3 56.93 24.07 -45.01
N ARG A 4 58.21 23.96 -44.65
CA ARG A 4 58.69 23.39 -43.37
C ARG A 4 58.14 24.12 -42.13
N THR A 5 57.86 25.41 -42.21
CA THR A 5 57.27 26.18 -41.09
C THR A 5 55.79 25.81 -40.88
N LYS A 6 55.02 25.66 -41.98
CA LYS A 6 53.60 25.25 -41.90
C LYS A 6 53.44 23.84 -41.31
N VAL A 7 54.29 22.89 -41.72
CA VAL A 7 54.26 21.52 -41.18
C VAL A 7 54.57 21.52 -39.68
N LYS A 8 55.56 22.30 -39.21
CA LYS A 8 55.85 22.40 -37.75
C LYS A 8 54.70 23.02 -36.95
N LEU A 9 54.01 24.04 -37.47
CA LEU A 9 52.81 24.59 -36.81
C LEU A 9 51.68 23.56 -36.74
N GLY A 10 51.41 22.84 -37.82
CA GLY A 10 50.40 21.78 -37.85
C GLY A 10 50.67 20.65 -36.86
N PHE A 11 51.93 20.20 -36.76
CA PHE A 11 52.32 19.15 -35.80
C PHE A 11 52.25 19.62 -34.35
N MET A 12 52.66 20.87 -34.06
CA MET A 12 52.49 21.46 -32.71
C MET A 12 51.02 21.59 -32.33
N ALA A 13 50.16 22.06 -33.24
CA ALA A 13 48.72 22.17 -32.99
C ALA A 13 48.06 20.81 -32.77
N LEU A 14 48.48 19.78 -33.52
CA LEU A 14 47.98 18.41 -33.34
C LEU A 14 48.42 17.82 -31.99
N ILE A 15 49.66 18.04 -31.57
CA ILE A 15 50.14 17.63 -30.24
C ILE A 15 49.37 18.37 -29.13
N TYR A 16 49.06 19.66 -29.30
CA TYR A 16 48.26 20.42 -28.33
C TYR A 16 46.80 19.91 -28.25
N LEU A 17 46.19 19.57 -29.39
CA LEU A 17 44.86 18.95 -29.45
C LEU A 17 44.84 17.55 -28.81
N ILE A 18 45.87 16.74 -29.02
CA ILE A 18 46.01 15.42 -28.39
C ILE A 18 46.26 15.58 -26.88
N ALA A 19 47.02 16.58 -26.42
CA ALA A 19 47.20 16.87 -25.00
C ALA A 19 45.88 17.30 -24.32
N ILE A 20 45.07 18.12 -24.98
CA ILE A 20 43.73 18.49 -24.50
C ILE A 20 42.80 17.27 -24.47
N ALA A 21 42.80 16.43 -25.52
CA ALA A 21 41.99 15.21 -25.56
C ALA A 21 42.44 14.18 -24.49
N ALA A 22 43.74 14.04 -24.24
CA ALA A 22 44.28 13.17 -23.19
C ALA A 22 43.86 13.62 -21.78
N PHE A 23 43.68 14.93 -21.56
CA PHE A 23 43.14 15.48 -20.30
C PHE A 23 41.61 15.46 -20.20
N THR A 24 40.88 14.94 -21.19
CA THR A 24 39.46 14.58 -21.03
C THR A 24 39.24 13.15 -20.49
N GLY A 25 40.33 12.43 -20.21
CA GLY A 25 40.27 11.15 -19.49
C GLY A 25 39.90 11.37 -18.02
N ALA A 26 38.64 11.09 -17.69
CA ALA A 26 38.06 11.19 -16.35
C ALA A 26 38.28 12.54 -15.66
N VAL A 27 37.39 13.50 -15.96
CA VAL A 27 36.92 14.37 -14.87
C VAL A 27 36.35 13.44 -13.81
N SER A 28 37.07 13.27 -12.70
CA SER A 28 36.49 12.72 -11.50
C SER A 28 35.29 13.59 -11.17
N ALA A 29 34.09 13.03 -11.25
CA ALA A 29 32.95 13.63 -10.59
C ALA A 29 33.31 13.64 -9.10
N ALA A 30 33.69 14.80 -8.57
CA ALA A 30 33.88 14.96 -7.14
C ALA A 30 32.63 14.42 -6.47
N GLU A 31 32.78 13.45 -5.56
CA GLU A 31 31.62 12.78 -4.97
C GLU A 31 30.72 13.86 -4.36
N ASN A 32 29.52 14.00 -4.93
CA ASN A 32 28.52 14.88 -4.35
C ASN A 32 28.27 14.37 -2.93
N GLY A 33 28.32 15.29 -1.97
CA GLY A 33 28.42 14.98 -0.55
C GLY A 33 27.41 13.93 -0.06
N ALA A 34 27.80 13.21 0.97
CA ALA A 34 27.15 11.98 1.39
C ALA A 34 26.38 12.14 2.71
N VAL A 35 25.24 11.48 2.78
CA VAL A 35 24.33 11.45 3.94
C VAL A 35 24.23 10.03 4.46
N LEU A 36 24.31 9.88 5.78
CA LEU A 36 24.03 8.64 6.48
C LEU A 36 22.73 8.78 7.29
N PHE A 37 21.73 7.95 7.01
CA PHE A 37 20.61 7.72 7.93
C PHE A 37 21.02 6.65 8.95
N ASP A 38 20.66 6.84 10.22
CA ASP A 38 20.79 5.76 11.20
C ASP A 38 19.56 4.84 11.20
N ASN A 39 19.82 3.55 11.37
CA ASN A 39 18.86 2.44 11.49
C ASN A 39 19.47 1.33 12.39
N ALA A 40 20.38 1.72 13.28
CA ALA A 40 21.05 0.83 14.24
C ALA A 40 20.54 1.05 15.68
N HIS A 41 19.79 2.12 15.95
CA HIS A 41 19.25 2.51 17.24
C HIS A 41 17.71 2.41 17.26
N LEU A 42 17.18 1.41 16.55
CA LEU A 42 15.77 1.01 16.50
C LEU A 42 14.80 2.01 15.86
N GLU A 43 15.28 2.79 14.90
CA GLU A 43 14.49 3.71 14.04
C GLU A 43 13.41 2.98 13.17
N SER A 44 13.39 1.66 13.23
CA SER A 44 12.44 0.76 12.61
C SER A 44 11.60 -0.09 13.60
N ILE A 45 11.34 0.39 14.83
CA ILE A 45 10.56 -0.34 15.84
C ILE A 45 9.19 0.28 16.15
N GLY A 46 8.18 -0.57 16.33
CA GLY A 46 6.80 -0.13 16.54
C GLY A 46 6.26 0.59 15.30
N ASN A 47 5.66 1.77 15.50
CA ASN A 47 5.15 2.58 14.39
C ASN A 47 6.26 3.42 13.72
N ALA A 48 7.49 3.44 14.27
CA ALA A 48 8.62 4.05 13.60
C ALA A 48 9.16 3.11 12.53
N ASN A 49 9.28 3.62 11.30
CA ASN A 49 10.06 3.00 10.22
C ASN A 49 10.66 4.14 9.40
N TRP A 50 11.46 4.97 10.05
CA TRP A 50 11.99 6.22 9.50
C TRP A 50 13.28 6.00 8.68
N THR A 51 13.32 4.84 8.04
CA THR A 51 14.43 4.31 7.24
C THR A 51 14.38 4.89 5.82
N MET A 52 15.51 4.87 5.10
CA MET A 52 15.60 5.39 3.72
C MET A 52 14.79 4.56 2.69
N THR A 53 14.17 3.46 3.14
CA THR A 53 13.26 2.58 2.38
C THR A 53 11.88 2.41 3.04
N GLY A 54 11.65 3.05 4.18
CA GLY A 54 10.37 3.10 4.89
C GLY A 54 9.75 4.48 4.77
N GLY A 55 9.11 4.97 5.84
CA GLY A 55 8.38 6.24 5.86
C GLY A 55 9.20 7.46 5.45
N TYR A 56 10.54 7.41 5.46
CA TYR A 56 11.41 8.51 4.98
C TYR A 56 11.94 8.27 3.55
N SER A 57 11.35 7.37 2.76
CA SER A 57 11.82 7.03 1.41
C SER A 57 11.76 8.23 0.46
N ASP A 58 10.69 9.02 0.49
CA ASP A 58 10.54 10.22 -0.35
C ASP A 58 11.46 11.38 0.09
N PHE A 59 11.85 11.43 1.38
CA PHE A 59 12.87 12.35 1.87
C PHE A 59 14.27 11.94 1.41
N ALA A 60 14.62 10.65 1.53
CA ALA A 60 15.86 10.10 1.00
C ALA A 60 15.96 10.28 -0.54
N ASP A 61 14.87 10.06 -1.28
CA ASP A 61 14.80 10.31 -2.73
C ASP A 61 14.94 11.81 -3.07
N THR A 62 14.48 12.71 -2.20
CA THR A 62 14.70 14.16 -2.37
C THR A 62 16.17 14.53 -2.16
N ILE A 63 16.85 13.95 -1.17
CA ILE A 63 18.30 14.13 -0.97
C ILE A 63 19.09 13.61 -2.19
N LYS A 64 18.72 12.45 -2.73
CA LYS A 64 19.29 11.92 -3.99
C LYS A 64 19.04 12.85 -5.18
N ALA A 65 17.85 13.44 -5.29
CA ALA A 65 17.50 14.37 -6.36
C ALA A 65 18.25 15.73 -6.26
N MET A 66 18.60 16.17 -5.06
CA MET A 66 19.52 17.29 -4.83
C MET A 66 20.98 16.96 -5.21
N GLY A 67 21.25 15.70 -5.57
CA GLY A 67 22.51 15.20 -6.11
C GLY A 67 23.37 14.42 -5.11
N TRP A 68 22.96 14.32 -3.85
CA TRP A 68 23.75 13.75 -2.76
C TRP A 68 23.61 12.23 -2.63
N ARG A 69 24.68 11.57 -2.17
CA ARG A 69 24.65 10.13 -1.88
C ARG A 69 23.90 9.88 -0.56
N VAL A 70 23.12 8.81 -0.48
CA VAL A 70 22.39 8.41 0.74
C VAL A 70 22.65 6.95 1.04
N ASP A 71 23.22 6.69 2.21
CA ASP A 71 23.47 5.38 2.79
C ASP A 71 22.67 5.23 4.10
N GLU A 72 22.56 4.00 4.61
CA GLU A 72 21.89 3.69 5.88
C GLU A 72 22.76 2.79 6.78
N ASN A 73 22.93 3.19 8.05
CA ASN A 73 23.62 2.40 9.06
C ASN A 73 22.67 1.38 9.70
N LYS A 74 22.78 0.10 9.32
CA LYS A 74 21.88 -0.95 9.83
C LYS A 74 22.39 -1.67 11.09
N ASN A 75 23.65 -1.50 11.47
CA ASN A 75 24.29 -2.30 12.53
C ASN A 75 25.71 -1.85 12.99
N GLN A 76 26.27 -0.75 12.49
CA GLN A 76 27.63 -0.33 12.88
C GLN A 76 27.55 0.61 14.10
N LYS A 77 28.40 0.35 15.10
CA LYS A 77 28.62 1.27 16.22
C LYS A 77 29.07 2.63 15.68
N ILE A 78 28.46 3.71 16.14
CA ILE A 78 28.81 5.05 15.70
C ILE A 78 30.20 5.42 16.23
N THR A 79 31.08 5.85 15.33
CA THR A 79 32.45 6.25 15.65
C THR A 79 32.85 7.43 14.80
N LEU A 80 33.74 8.28 15.32
CA LEU A 80 34.16 9.49 14.63
C LEU A 80 34.74 9.20 13.23
N ASP A 81 35.50 8.12 13.06
CA ASP A 81 36.08 7.71 11.78
C ASP A 81 35.10 6.96 10.85
N TYR A 82 33.92 6.57 11.35
CA TYR A 82 32.80 6.16 10.49
C TYR A 82 32.02 7.39 10.02
N LEU A 83 31.67 8.31 10.92
CA LEU A 83 30.92 9.53 10.59
C LEU A 83 31.68 10.44 9.61
N LYS A 84 33.01 10.57 9.72
CA LYS A 84 33.87 11.30 8.76
C LYS A 84 33.79 10.84 7.29
N LYS A 85 33.10 9.74 6.98
CA LYS A 85 32.83 9.28 5.60
C LYS A 85 31.59 9.94 4.96
N TYR A 86 30.92 10.81 5.72
CA TYR A 86 29.69 11.49 5.36
C TYR A 86 29.78 12.97 5.78
N ASP A 87 29.10 13.83 5.02
CA ASP A 87 28.97 15.25 5.34
C ASP A 87 27.80 15.52 6.29
N VAL A 88 26.77 14.66 6.26
CA VAL A 88 25.59 14.76 7.11
C VAL A 88 25.24 13.39 7.72
N PHE A 89 24.95 13.40 9.02
CA PHE A 89 24.38 12.26 9.76
C PHE A 89 22.96 12.62 10.20
N ILE A 90 22.00 11.73 9.93
CA ILE A 90 20.58 11.90 10.26
C ILE A 90 20.18 10.84 11.28
N LEU A 91 19.61 11.30 12.39
CA LEU A 91 19.08 10.48 13.48
C LEU A 91 17.54 10.61 13.49
N PRO A 92 16.82 9.70 12.83
CA PRO A 92 15.37 9.77 12.67
C PRO A 92 14.65 9.01 13.79
N GLU A 93 14.40 9.69 14.91
CA GLU A 93 13.72 9.17 16.10
C GLU A 93 14.31 7.86 16.65
N PRO A 94 15.59 7.85 17.12
CA PRO A 94 16.19 6.69 17.74
C PRO A 94 15.39 6.26 18.98
N ASN A 95 15.24 4.95 19.12
CA ASN A 95 14.41 4.25 20.11
C ASN A 95 15.24 3.26 20.96
N THR A 96 16.56 3.49 21.08
CA THR A 96 17.39 2.99 22.18
C THR A 96 18.63 3.86 22.37
N LYS A 97 19.28 3.79 23.53
CA LYS A 97 20.35 4.74 23.93
C LYS A 97 21.71 4.41 23.29
N PHE A 98 22.31 5.40 22.63
CA PHE A 98 23.74 5.43 22.26
C PHE A 98 24.66 5.19 23.47
N ASN A 99 25.80 4.52 23.26
CA ASN A 99 26.83 4.43 24.32
C ASN A 99 27.60 5.76 24.45
N PRO A 100 28.22 6.08 25.61
CA PRO A 100 28.94 7.34 25.81
C PRO A 100 30.03 7.65 24.78
N ASP A 101 30.72 6.63 24.24
CA ASP A 101 31.70 6.79 23.16
C ASP A 101 31.06 7.35 21.87
N GLU A 102 29.80 6.98 21.62
CA GLU A 102 29.02 7.31 20.42
C GLU A 102 28.42 8.72 20.58
N GLU A 103 27.89 9.02 21.77
CA GLU A 103 27.49 10.36 22.19
C GLU A 103 28.66 11.35 22.04
N GLN A 104 29.87 10.97 22.46
CA GLN A 104 31.09 11.76 22.24
C GLN A 104 31.46 11.85 20.75
N ALA A 105 31.43 10.74 20.01
CA ALA A 105 31.79 10.71 18.59
C ALA A 105 30.89 11.63 17.74
N ILE A 106 29.60 11.71 18.04
CA ILE A 106 28.64 12.62 17.37
C ILE A 106 29.00 14.08 17.66
N VAL A 107 29.27 14.44 18.91
CA VAL A 107 29.66 15.80 19.31
C VAL A 107 31.00 16.22 18.68
N GLU A 108 31.98 15.33 18.63
CA GLU A 108 33.27 15.58 17.98
C GLU A 108 33.16 15.68 16.45
N TYR A 109 32.30 14.88 15.82
CA TYR A 109 32.02 14.94 14.39
C TYR A 109 31.41 16.29 13.98
N VAL A 110 30.37 16.76 14.69
CA VAL A 110 29.80 18.10 14.45
C VAL A 110 30.87 19.17 14.68
N LYS A 111 31.60 19.12 15.80
CA LYS A 111 32.67 20.09 16.11
C LYS A 111 33.72 20.18 15.00
N GLY A 112 34.06 19.04 14.37
CA GLY A 112 35.02 18.93 13.29
C GLY A 112 34.53 19.43 11.91
N GLY A 113 33.23 19.68 11.74
CA GLY A 113 32.66 20.16 10.47
C GLY A 113 31.37 19.46 10.02
N GLY A 114 31.01 18.33 10.64
CA GLY A 114 29.87 17.52 10.23
C GLY A 114 28.52 18.21 10.38
N GLY A 115 27.58 17.87 9.51
CA GLY A 115 26.16 18.15 9.67
C GLY A 115 25.47 17.06 10.50
N LEU A 116 24.66 17.45 11.48
CA LEU A 116 23.80 16.54 12.26
C LEU A 116 22.34 16.95 12.14
N TYR A 117 21.46 16.00 11.81
CA TYR A 117 20.01 16.18 11.83
C TYR A 117 19.42 15.29 12.94
N MET A 118 18.98 15.90 14.04
CA MET A 118 18.22 15.23 15.09
C MET A 118 16.73 15.44 14.83
N ILE A 119 16.00 14.36 14.56
CA ILE A 119 14.54 14.39 14.41
C ILE A 119 13.96 13.59 15.58
N ALA A 120 13.23 14.24 16.46
CA ALA A 120 12.57 13.62 17.60
C ALA A 120 11.10 13.34 17.30
N ASP A 121 10.42 12.64 18.19
CA ASP A 121 8.97 12.66 18.31
C ASP A 121 8.61 13.33 19.66
N HIS A 122 8.17 12.58 20.66
CA HIS A 122 7.69 13.13 21.92
C HIS A 122 8.23 12.43 23.17
N ALA A 123 8.05 13.06 24.34
CA ALA A 123 8.23 12.40 25.62
C ALA A 123 7.27 11.20 25.73
N GLY A 124 7.80 10.01 26.00
CA GLY A 124 7.03 8.77 25.97
C GLY A 124 6.79 8.19 24.57
N ALA A 125 7.47 8.67 23.53
CA ALA A 125 7.62 7.95 22.26
C ALA A 125 8.65 6.81 22.39
N ASP A 126 8.54 6.03 23.48
CA ASP A 126 9.37 4.86 23.77
C ASP A 126 8.64 3.65 23.20
N ARG A 127 9.09 3.20 22.02
CA ARG A 127 8.42 2.14 21.25
C ARG A 127 8.96 0.74 21.59
N ASN A 128 10.03 0.62 22.37
CA ASN A 128 10.61 -0.66 22.81
C ASN A 128 10.37 -0.99 24.30
N ASN A 129 9.98 0.01 25.11
CA ASN A 129 9.78 -0.01 26.56
C ASN A 129 11.07 -0.20 27.39
N ASP A 130 12.23 0.26 26.90
CA ASP A 130 13.50 0.28 27.64
C ASP A 130 13.69 1.53 28.54
N GLY A 131 12.77 2.50 28.41
CA GLY A 131 12.75 3.76 29.14
C GLY A 131 13.22 4.97 28.31
N TRP A 132 13.83 4.75 27.15
CA TRP A 132 14.43 5.79 26.32
C TRP A 132 13.59 6.11 25.08
N ASP A 133 13.16 7.36 24.98
CA ASP A 133 12.61 7.94 23.75
C ASP A 133 13.65 8.90 23.14
N ALA A 134 13.43 9.31 21.88
CA ALA A 134 14.34 10.21 21.17
C ALA A 134 14.62 11.53 21.92
N VAL A 135 13.65 12.04 22.70
CA VAL A 135 13.80 13.24 23.53
C VAL A 135 14.86 13.01 24.62
N LYS A 136 14.76 11.92 25.38
CA LYS A 136 15.79 11.56 26.38
C LYS A 136 17.14 11.25 25.74
N ILE A 137 17.13 10.56 24.61
CA ILE A 137 18.36 10.11 23.92
C ILE A 137 19.18 11.31 23.41
N PHE A 138 18.56 12.26 22.69
CA PHE A 138 19.25 13.46 22.23
C PHE A 138 19.71 14.36 23.39
N ASN A 139 18.91 14.47 24.46
CA ASN A 139 19.24 15.31 25.60
C ASN A 139 20.51 14.89 26.36
N ASN A 140 20.99 13.66 26.19
CA ASN A 140 22.31 13.24 26.71
C ASN A 140 23.47 14.04 26.09
N PHE A 141 23.35 14.44 24.82
CA PHE A 141 24.46 15.00 24.04
C PHE A 141 24.14 16.29 23.27
N SER A 142 22.91 16.81 23.31
CA SER A 142 22.52 18.04 22.59
C SER A 142 23.01 19.33 23.26
N THR A 143 23.27 19.32 24.57
CA THR A 143 23.60 20.53 25.37
C THR A 143 24.77 21.36 24.80
N PRO A 144 25.89 20.77 24.31
CA PRO A 144 26.97 21.53 23.65
C PRO A 144 26.52 22.30 22.41
N PHE A 145 25.44 21.87 21.74
CA PHE A 145 24.84 22.56 20.59
C PHE A 145 23.90 23.71 21.01
N GLY A 146 23.89 24.12 22.27
CA GLY A 146 23.10 25.25 22.76
C GLY A 146 21.59 25.02 22.79
N LEU A 147 21.13 23.76 22.72
CA LEU A 147 19.71 23.39 22.71
C LEU A 147 19.45 22.05 23.41
N LYS A 148 18.18 21.83 23.78
CA LYS A 148 17.65 20.53 24.22
C LYS A 148 16.20 20.37 23.73
N PHE A 149 15.72 19.13 23.68
CA PHE A 149 14.31 18.82 23.47
C PHE A 149 13.57 18.89 24.82
N ALA A 150 12.35 19.41 24.81
CA ALA A 150 11.53 19.48 26.01
C ALA A 150 10.90 18.11 26.32
N ASP A 151 10.83 17.77 27.61
CA ASP A 151 10.12 16.59 28.11
C ASP A 151 8.60 16.85 28.08
N LYS A 152 8.04 16.81 26.87
CA LYS A 152 6.66 17.19 26.53
C LYS A 152 6.09 16.29 25.42
N TRP A 153 4.76 16.25 25.38
CA TRP A 153 3.95 15.83 24.24
C TRP A 153 3.12 17.03 23.77
N VAL A 154 3.18 17.35 22.48
CA VAL A 154 2.35 18.40 21.85
C VAL A 154 1.33 17.75 20.92
N LYS A 155 0.19 18.42 20.77
CA LYS A 155 -0.92 17.92 19.94
C LYS A 155 -0.70 18.30 18.49
N LYS A 156 -1.42 17.60 17.60
CA LYS A 156 -1.52 17.99 16.19
C LYS A 156 -1.88 19.48 16.05
N GLU A 157 -1.02 20.23 15.36
CA GLU A 157 -1.23 21.63 15.00
C GLU A 157 -0.85 21.80 13.52
N MET A 158 -1.86 21.90 12.66
CA MET A 158 -1.70 22.08 11.21
C MET A 158 -2.74 23.09 10.68
N PRO A 159 -2.31 24.18 10.00
CA PRO A 159 -0.94 24.71 10.03
C PRO A 159 -0.55 25.17 11.44
N VAL A 160 0.76 25.22 11.71
CA VAL A 160 1.35 25.92 12.86
C VAL A 160 0.85 27.37 12.89
N ARG A 161 0.43 27.82 14.07
CA ARG A 161 -0.16 29.14 14.36
C ARG A 161 0.76 30.02 15.21
N GLY A 162 1.84 29.46 15.76
CA GLY A 162 2.92 30.22 16.35
C GLY A 162 3.77 30.92 15.29
N LYS A 163 4.91 31.49 15.71
CA LYS A 163 5.76 32.29 14.82
C LYS A 163 6.47 31.40 13.79
N ILE A 164 6.52 31.85 12.54
CA ILE A 164 7.44 31.36 11.51
C ILE A 164 8.37 32.53 11.20
N GLU A 165 9.66 32.41 11.55
CA GLU A 165 10.69 33.36 11.11
C GLU A 165 10.77 33.37 9.58
N GLN A 166 11.38 34.39 8.98
CA GLN A 166 11.61 34.43 7.52
C GLN A 166 13.13 34.49 7.28
N ASP A 167 13.73 33.31 7.14
CA ASP A 167 15.16 33.10 6.90
C ASP A 167 15.38 31.83 6.03
N ALA A 168 16.63 31.38 5.89
CA ALA A 168 16.98 30.27 5.01
C ALA A 168 16.28 28.95 5.35
N ILE A 169 15.94 28.70 6.62
CA ILE A 169 15.23 27.46 7.01
C ILE A 169 13.77 27.50 6.56
N THR A 170 13.17 28.68 6.52
CA THR A 170 11.76 28.91 6.18
C THR A 170 11.57 29.49 4.78
N TYR A 171 12.59 29.47 3.93
CA TYR A 171 12.50 29.88 2.52
C TYR A 171 11.35 29.15 1.79
N LYS A 172 10.45 29.92 1.17
CA LYS A 172 9.20 29.44 0.54
C LYS A 172 8.21 28.69 1.46
N ILE A 173 8.43 28.60 2.78
CA ILE A 173 7.51 27.91 3.70
C ILE A 173 6.38 28.84 4.09
N LYS A 174 5.14 28.48 3.70
CA LYS A 174 3.92 29.17 4.14
C LYS A 174 3.15 28.35 5.17
N TYR A 175 3.14 27.03 5.01
CA TYR A 175 2.42 26.12 5.91
C TYR A 175 3.30 24.91 6.27
N CYS A 176 3.30 24.57 7.55
CA CYS A 176 3.85 23.35 8.11
C CYS A 176 3.02 22.96 9.34
N GLY A 177 3.21 21.75 9.85
CA GLY A 177 2.44 21.21 10.98
C GLY A 177 3.22 20.21 11.82
N THR A 178 2.63 19.85 12.94
CA THR A 178 3.00 18.73 13.84
C THR A 178 1.80 17.81 14.02
N TRP A 179 2.06 16.53 14.32
CA TRP A 179 1.04 15.50 14.59
C TRP A 179 1.14 14.86 15.98
N GLY A 180 2.30 14.90 16.65
CA GLY A 180 2.42 14.34 18.00
C GLY A 180 3.66 14.71 18.82
N GLY A 181 4.59 15.52 18.30
CA GLY A 181 5.95 15.60 18.82
C GLY A 181 6.19 16.45 20.09
N THR A 182 7.27 17.23 20.08
CA THR A 182 7.73 18.12 21.15
C THR A 182 8.22 19.48 20.62
N VAL A 183 8.77 20.29 21.52
CA VAL A 183 9.42 21.58 21.26
C VAL A 183 10.85 21.59 21.80
N LEU A 184 11.67 22.52 21.32
CA LEU A 184 13.04 22.72 21.71
C LEU A 184 13.19 23.95 22.61
N GLU A 185 14.01 23.80 23.65
CA GLU A 185 14.46 24.91 24.49
C GLU A 185 15.86 25.36 24.01
N ILE A 186 15.98 26.63 23.62
CA ILE A 186 17.26 27.25 23.27
C ILE A 186 17.97 27.62 24.58
N LEU A 187 19.12 27.00 24.82
CA LEU A 187 19.95 27.19 26.00
C LEU A 187 21.00 28.30 25.80
N ASP A 188 21.58 28.38 24.61
CA ASP A 188 22.53 29.43 24.23
C ASP A 188 22.16 30.06 22.87
N PRO A 189 21.54 31.25 22.85
CA PRO A 189 21.21 31.98 21.63
C PRO A 189 22.40 32.43 20.76
N ALA A 190 23.65 32.32 21.23
CA ALA A 190 24.84 32.55 20.42
C ALA A 190 25.25 31.30 19.60
N ILE A 191 24.79 30.11 20.01
CA ILE A 191 25.06 28.83 19.36
C ILE A 191 23.85 28.35 18.56
N ALA A 192 22.63 28.48 19.12
CA ALA A 192 21.39 27.93 18.59
C ALA A 192 20.26 28.96 18.39
N ARG A 193 19.34 28.67 17.47
CA ARG A 193 18.22 29.55 17.08
C ARG A 193 16.98 28.73 16.70
N GLY A 194 15.80 29.16 17.14
CA GLY A 194 14.51 28.66 16.66
C GLY A 194 14.03 29.38 15.38
N HIS A 195 13.34 28.66 14.50
CA HIS A 195 12.88 29.17 13.19
C HIS A 195 11.36 29.03 12.98
N VAL A 196 10.79 27.89 13.39
CA VAL A 196 9.35 27.66 13.48
C VAL A 196 9.01 27.47 14.96
N PHE A 197 7.88 27.99 15.42
CA PHE A 197 7.44 27.96 16.81
C PHE A 197 5.98 27.50 16.88
N LEU A 198 5.64 26.63 17.83
CA LEU A 198 4.25 26.19 18.03
C LEU A 198 3.42 27.27 18.75
N SER A 199 2.10 27.11 18.75
CA SER A 199 1.22 28.01 19.50
C SER A 199 1.34 27.84 21.01
N GLU A 200 1.09 28.91 21.77
CA GLU A 200 0.97 28.85 23.25
C GLU A 200 -0.10 27.82 23.70
N GLN A 201 -1.17 27.66 22.91
CA GLN A 201 -2.23 26.67 23.13
C GLN A 201 -1.73 25.22 23.02
N ASN A 202 -0.58 25.02 22.37
CA ASN A 202 0.08 23.74 22.17
C ASN A 202 1.40 23.63 22.95
N GLY A 203 1.57 24.47 23.98
CA GLY A 203 2.70 24.40 24.93
C GLY A 203 3.87 25.35 24.65
N GLY A 204 3.82 26.10 23.54
CA GLY A 204 4.77 27.16 23.17
C GLY A 204 6.21 26.70 22.93
N GLY A 205 7.03 27.57 22.34
CA GLY A 205 8.46 27.32 22.09
C GLY A 205 8.79 26.90 20.65
N ALA A 206 10.09 26.67 20.39
CA ALA A 206 10.58 26.37 19.05
C ALA A 206 10.19 24.94 18.64
N TYR A 207 9.67 24.77 17.43
CA TYR A 207 9.39 23.49 16.81
C TYR A 207 10.58 22.95 16.00
N ILE A 208 11.32 23.88 15.40
CA ILE A 208 12.51 23.62 14.58
C ILE A 208 13.57 24.62 14.99
N ALA A 209 14.75 24.10 15.32
CA ALA A 209 15.92 24.88 15.67
C ALA A 209 17.12 24.48 14.81
N THR A 210 18.08 25.40 14.68
CA THR A 210 19.42 25.09 14.18
C THR A 210 20.49 25.53 15.16
N ALA A 211 21.70 24.97 15.02
CA ALA A 211 22.87 25.44 15.74
C ALA A 211 24.13 25.38 14.86
N ASN A 212 25.14 26.18 15.22
CA ASN A 212 26.48 26.14 14.62
C ASN A 212 27.48 25.80 15.74
N TYR A 213 28.16 24.66 15.64
CA TYR A 213 29.04 24.17 16.71
C TYR A 213 30.40 23.73 16.17
N GLY A 214 31.46 24.40 16.61
CA GLY A 214 32.79 24.26 16.00
C GLY A 214 32.76 24.73 14.54
N ALA A 215 33.08 23.84 13.60
CA ALA A 215 32.93 24.10 12.17
C ALA A 215 31.62 23.56 11.56
N GLY A 216 30.89 22.70 12.28
CA GLY A 216 29.71 21.98 11.79
C GLY A 216 28.38 22.63 12.18
N ARG A 217 27.30 21.94 11.80
CA ARG A 217 25.93 22.45 11.84
C ARG A 217 24.98 21.40 12.38
N VAL A 218 23.96 21.84 13.09
CA VAL A 218 22.91 20.99 13.63
C VAL A 218 21.56 21.51 13.18
N VAL A 219 20.68 20.61 12.74
CA VAL A 219 19.23 20.83 12.67
C VAL A 219 18.59 19.95 13.73
N ALA A 220 17.69 20.53 14.52
CA ALA A 220 16.96 19.83 15.56
C ALA A 220 15.46 20.10 15.37
N PHE A 221 14.70 19.03 15.15
CA PHE A 221 13.32 19.07 14.67
C PHE A 221 12.45 18.21 15.59
N GLY A 222 11.37 18.79 16.14
CA GLY A 222 10.62 18.20 17.25
C GLY A 222 9.54 17.17 16.90
N ASP A 223 9.43 16.63 15.69
CA ASP A 223 8.40 15.66 15.29
C ASP A 223 8.88 14.86 14.06
N SER A 224 8.65 13.55 14.04
CA SER A 224 9.01 12.66 12.93
C SER A 224 7.95 12.62 11.82
N SER A 225 6.68 12.82 12.18
CA SER A 225 5.52 12.75 11.29
C SER A 225 5.56 13.66 10.05
N PRO A 226 6.12 14.89 10.06
CA PRO A 226 6.12 15.75 8.87
C PRO A 226 6.97 15.24 7.71
N PHE A 227 7.84 14.25 7.95
CA PHE A 227 8.64 13.60 6.92
C PHE A 227 8.22 12.14 6.64
N ASP A 228 7.21 11.61 7.34
CA ASP A 228 6.53 10.37 6.94
C ASP A 228 5.90 10.56 5.56
N ASP A 229 6.15 9.63 4.64
CA ASP A 229 5.58 9.55 3.30
C ASP A 229 4.38 8.58 3.24
N GLY A 230 3.98 8.02 4.38
CA GLY A 230 2.86 7.10 4.54
C GLY A 230 3.20 5.64 4.26
N THR A 231 4.48 5.29 4.05
CA THR A 231 4.98 3.91 3.90
C THR A 231 5.60 3.32 5.17
N GLY A 232 5.64 4.06 6.28
CA GLY A 232 6.05 3.52 7.59
C GLY A 232 5.21 2.32 8.04
N ASP A 233 5.73 1.53 9.00
CA ASP A 233 4.93 0.45 9.59
C ASP A 233 3.81 1.07 10.41
N LYS A 234 2.56 0.84 10.01
CA LYS A 234 1.44 1.67 10.47
C LYS A 234 1.10 1.36 11.92
N GLY A 235 1.19 0.09 12.29
CA GLY A 235 0.85 -0.38 13.63
C GLY A 235 -0.48 0.20 14.15
N SER A 236 -0.54 0.35 15.47
CA SER A 236 -1.81 0.65 16.15
C SER A 236 -2.34 2.08 15.98
N GLN A 237 -1.69 2.91 15.15
CA GLN A 237 -1.97 4.34 15.02
C GLN A 237 -2.11 4.75 13.54
N GLN A 238 -2.85 5.84 13.28
CA GLN A 238 -2.91 6.40 11.93
C GLN A 238 -1.65 7.22 11.64
N LEU A 239 -0.61 6.55 11.11
CA LEU A 239 0.49 7.22 10.39
C LEU A 239 -0.07 8.14 9.29
N VAL A 240 0.60 9.28 9.08
CA VAL A 240 0.16 10.34 8.18
C VAL A 240 1.31 10.66 7.24
N ASP A 241 1.06 10.53 5.94
CA ASP A 241 1.88 11.05 4.84
C ASP A 241 2.02 12.58 4.95
N GLY A 242 2.87 13.01 5.89
CA GLY A 242 3.18 14.38 6.25
C GLY A 242 4.03 15.06 5.19
N TYR A 243 4.98 14.32 4.60
CA TYR A 243 5.93 14.84 3.62
C TYR A 243 5.23 15.42 2.38
N ASN A 244 4.14 14.78 1.97
CA ASN A 244 3.39 15.09 0.77
C ASN A 244 2.02 15.73 1.02
N LEU A 245 1.78 16.29 2.21
CA LEU A 245 0.54 17.04 2.46
C LEU A 245 0.41 18.25 1.52
N LEU A 246 -0.65 18.25 0.72
CA LEU A 246 -1.01 19.32 -0.23
C LEU A 246 -1.06 20.72 0.41
N GLU A 247 -1.55 20.75 1.65
CA GLU A 247 -1.71 21.94 2.48
C GLU A 247 -0.45 22.35 3.25
N ALA A 248 0.66 21.61 3.12
CA ALA A 248 1.96 21.90 3.71
C ALA A 248 3.04 22.21 2.65
N ASP A 249 4.20 22.67 3.14
CA ASP A 249 5.43 22.87 2.39
C ASP A 249 6.60 22.05 2.99
N HIS A 250 6.32 20.97 3.75
CA HIS A 250 7.32 20.15 4.46
C HIS A 250 8.48 19.65 3.59
N ARG A 251 8.19 19.32 2.32
CA ARG A 251 9.23 18.96 1.35
C ARG A 251 10.24 20.09 1.11
N GLN A 252 9.79 21.34 0.96
CA GLN A 252 10.70 22.48 0.82
C GLN A 252 11.44 22.73 2.13
N LEU A 253 10.81 22.49 3.28
CA LEU A 253 11.43 22.63 4.60
C LEU A 253 12.57 21.62 4.79
N ALA A 254 12.38 20.37 4.38
CA ALA A 254 13.42 19.34 4.33
C ALA A 254 14.56 19.70 3.38
N ILE A 255 14.25 20.27 2.21
CA ILE A 255 15.26 20.80 1.27
C ILE A 255 16.06 21.94 1.93
N ASN A 256 15.39 22.86 2.63
CA ASN A 256 16.02 24.00 3.29
C ASN A 256 16.94 23.58 4.45
N THR A 257 16.53 22.62 5.28
CA THR A 257 17.34 22.11 6.39
C THR A 257 18.55 21.32 5.89
N MET A 258 18.39 20.51 4.83
CA MET A 258 19.54 19.87 4.17
C MET A 258 20.47 20.89 3.49
N CYS A 259 19.94 21.96 2.87
CA CYS A 259 20.75 23.06 2.37
C CYS A 259 21.58 23.71 3.49
N PHE A 260 20.98 23.98 4.65
CA PHE A 260 21.72 24.51 5.81
C PHE A 260 22.85 23.57 6.23
N LEU A 261 22.58 22.28 6.42
CA LEU A 261 23.59 21.29 6.84
C LEU A 261 24.77 21.21 5.86
N PHE A 262 24.51 21.17 4.56
CA PHE A 262 25.52 21.20 3.49
C PHE A 262 26.11 22.60 3.18
N ASN A 263 25.79 23.62 3.98
CA ASN A 263 26.21 25.02 3.78
C ASN A 263 25.92 25.55 2.35
N LYS A 264 24.74 25.22 1.82
CA LYS A 264 24.19 25.68 0.55
C LYS A 264 23.07 26.71 0.77
N LYS A 265 22.65 27.35 -0.31
CA LYS A 265 21.53 28.28 -0.35
C LYS A 265 20.25 27.54 -0.77
N PRO A 266 19.13 27.65 -0.03
CA PRO A 266 17.84 27.08 -0.47
C PRO A 266 17.34 27.73 -1.77
N GLU A 267 17.80 28.93 -2.11
CA GLU A 267 17.52 29.62 -3.38
C GLU A 267 18.13 28.91 -4.60
N ASP A 268 19.14 28.05 -4.40
CA ASP A 268 19.72 27.20 -5.47
C ASP A 268 18.91 25.90 -5.66
N TYR A 269 18.09 25.51 -4.68
CA TYR A 269 17.25 24.30 -4.66
C TYR A 269 15.75 24.59 -4.43
N PRO A 270 15.13 25.58 -5.10
CA PRO A 270 13.71 25.86 -4.91
C PRO A 270 12.88 24.76 -5.56
N ILE A 271 11.79 24.32 -4.92
CA ILE A 271 10.74 23.58 -5.61
C ILE A 271 10.20 24.48 -6.74
N LYS A 272 10.46 24.08 -8.00
CA LYS A 272 10.20 24.91 -9.19
C LYS A 272 8.78 24.73 -9.72
N LEU A 273 8.25 23.51 -9.65
CA LEU A 273 6.86 23.18 -9.95
C LEU A 273 6.19 22.72 -8.64
N LYS A 274 4.93 23.05 -8.37
CA LYS A 274 4.15 22.44 -7.27
C LYS A 274 2.90 21.78 -7.84
N PHE A 275 2.64 20.56 -7.42
CA PHE A 275 1.59 19.68 -7.92
C PHE A 275 0.55 19.47 -6.81
N TYR A 276 -0.74 19.51 -7.12
CA TYR A 276 -1.80 19.18 -6.16
C TYR A 276 -3.09 18.66 -6.81
N PHE A 277 -3.84 17.82 -6.11
CA PHE A 277 -5.19 17.41 -6.53
C PHE A 277 -6.25 18.44 -6.16
N GLU A 278 -7.18 18.72 -7.07
CA GLU A 278 -8.24 19.71 -6.89
C GLU A 278 -9.49 19.11 -6.22
N GLY A 279 -9.30 18.59 -5.01
CA GLY A 279 -10.36 18.28 -4.04
C GLY A 279 -10.76 16.81 -3.86
N GLY A 280 -11.26 16.51 -2.65
CA GLY A 280 -11.84 15.22 -2.25
C GLY A 280 -10.84 14.12 -1.88
N LYS A 281 -11.32 13.04 -1.25
CA LYS A 281 -10.58 11.76 -1.25
C LYS A 281 -10.61 11.23 -2.70
N LEU A 282 -9.46 10.81 -3.23
CA LEU A 282 -9.37 10.12 -4.50
C LEU A 282 -10.12 8.78 -4.40
N ASN A 283 -11.25 8.65 -5.10
CA ASN A 283 -12.07 7.43 -5.10
C ASN A 283 -12.91 7.25 -6.38
N CYS A 284 -12.98 6.03 -6.91
CA CYS A 284 -13.96 5.63 -7.94
C CYS A 284 -14.38 4.19 -7.70
N ASN A 285 -15.56 3.76 -8.16
CA ASN A 285 -15.96 2.37 -7.96
C ASN A 285 -15.05 1.42 -8.77
N PRO A 286 -14.89 0.15 -8.38
CA PRO A 286 -13.94 -0.74 -9.03
C PRO A 286 -14.38 -1.02 -10.48
N GLY A 287 -13.56 -0.60 -11.46
CA GLY A 287 -13.84 -0.68 -12.88
C GLY A 287 -14.37 0.60 -13.54
N GLU A 288 -14.86 1.57 -12.77
CA GLU A 288 -15.15 2.90 -13.28
C GLU A 288 -13.84 3.64 -13.55
N GLN A 289 -13.75 4.27 -14.72
CA GLN A 289 -12.73 5.27 -14.99
C GLN A 289 -13.32 6.64 -14.62
N LYS A 290 -12.66 7.34 -13.71
CA LYS A 290 -13.01 8.70 -13.26
C LYS A 290 -11.81 9.59 -13.51
N GLU A 291 -12.05 10.78 -14.06
CA GLU A 291 -11.00 11.78 -14.21
C GLU A 291 -10.88 12.61 -12.93
N PHE A 292 -9.66 12.72 -12.40
CA PHE A 292 -9.37 13.53 -11.23
C PHE A 292 -8.69 14.83 -11.64
N PRO A 293 -9.27 15.99 -11.27
CA PRO A 293 -8.66 17.27 -11.57
C PRO A 293 -7.45 17.48 -10.65
N LEU A 294 -6.40 18.03 -11.24
CA LEU A 294 -5.16 18.35 -10.55
C LEU A 294 -4.54 19.61 -11.15
N VAL A 295 -3.66 20.26 -10.41
CA VAL A 295 -3.04 21.53 -10.79
C VAL A 295 -1.53 21.42 -10.70
N LEU A 296 -0.86 21.65 -11.83
CA LEU A 296 0.57 21.91 -11.89
C LEU A 296 0.78 23.43 -11.85
N THR A 297 1.54 23.92 -10.88
CA THR A 297 1.86 25.34 -10.70
C THR A 297 3.35 25.58 -10.96
N ASN A 298 3.71 26.45 -11.90
CA ASN A 298 5.08 26.93 -12.05
C ASN A 298 5.35 28.03 -11.01
N GLN A 299 6.30 27.80 -10.10
CA GLN A 299 6.68 28.74 -9.05
C GLN A 299 7.87 29.64 -9.43
N THR A 300 8.17 29.81 -10.72
CA THR A 300 9.36 30.54 -11.18
C THR A 300 9.05 31.53 -12.30
N ALA A 301 10.01 32.42 -12.56
CA ALA A 301 9.99 33.37 -13.68
C ALA A 301 10.42 32.75 -15.03
N LYS A 302 10.66 31.43 -15.10
CA LYS A 302 11.10 30.68 -16.29
C LYS A 302 9.96 29.81 -16.80
N GLU A 303 9.79 29.70 -18.12
CA GLU A 303 8.95 28.67 -18.75
C GLU A 303 9.67 27.31 -18.75
N TYR A 304 8.91 26.22 -18.56
CA TYR A 304 9.41 24.86 -18.70
C TYR A 304 8.62 24.13 -19.79
N SER A 305 9.32 23.42 -20.67
CA SER A 305 8.70 22.54 -21.66
C SER A 305 9.15 21.08 -21.45
N ASN A 306 8.46 20.17 -22.16
CA ASN A 306 8.72 18.72 -22.12
C ASN A 306 8.73 18.14 -20.70
N ILE A 307 7.69 18.44 -19.92
CA ILE A 307 7.46 17.86 -18.59
C ILE A 307 6.72 16.53 -18.73
N ILE A 308 7.19 15.51 -18.02
CA ILE A 308 6.52 14.22 -17.84
C ILE A 308 6.04 14.16 -16.39
N ILE A 309 4.81 13.66 -16.17
CA ILE A 309 4.27 13.34 -14.85
C ILE A 309 3.88 11.87 -14.87
N ASP A 310 4.63 11.06 -14.13
CA ASP A 310 4.42 9.61 -14.00
C ASP A 310 3.71 9.30 -12.68
N PHE A 311 2.74 8.38 -12.72
CA PHE A 311 1.90 7.99 -11.59
C PHE A 311 2.03 6.51 -11.27
N TYR A 312 2.25 6.22 -9.98
CA TYR A 312 2.58 4.91 -9.46
C TYR A 312 1.62 4.52 -8.34
N LYS A 313 1.27 3.23 -8.27
CA LYS A 313 0.60 2.64 -7.12
C LYS A 313 1.67 2.15 -6.17
N ASN A 314 1.64 2.64 -4.93
CA ASN A 314 2.52 2.23 -3.85
C ASN A 314 1.70 1.49 -2.79
N ARG A 315 2.05 0.25 -2.47
CA ARG A 315 1.38 -0.58 -1.47
C ARG A 315 2.42 -1.07 -0.46
N PRO A 316 2.07 -1.21 0.83
CA PRO A 316 2.99 -1.76 1.82
C PRO A 316 3.53 -3.12 1.37
N MET A 317 4.86 -3.24 1.30
CA MET A 317 5.60 -4.45 0.89
C MET A 317 5.44 -4.87 -0.60
N GLU A 318 4.96 -4.00 -1.49
CA GLU A 318 5.04 -4.17 -2.97
C GLU A 318 5.95 -3.09 -3.60
N GLU A 319 6.50 -3.34 -4.79
CA GLU A 319 7.27 -2.33 -5.53
C GLU A 319 6.37 -1.19 -6.05
N LYS A 320 6.90 0.05 -6.14
CA LYS A 320 6.17 1.22 -6.67
C LYS A 320 5.82 0.99 -8.17
N MET A 321 4.60 0.54 -8.47
CA MET A 321 4.15 0.14 -9.82
C MET A 321 3.60 1.32 -10.63
N LYS A 322 4.29 1.74 -11.70
CA LYS A 322 3.76 2.77 -12.62
C LYS A 322 2.52 2.26 -13.36
N PHE A 323 1.43 3.04 -13.32
CA PHE A 323 0.17 2.70 -14.00
C PHE A 323 -0.30 3.77 -15.00
N TYR A 324 0.16 5.02 -14.87
CA TYR A 324 -0.20 6.09 -15.80
C TYR A 324 0.96 7.08 -15.98
N SER A 325 0.92 7.83 -17.08
CA SER A 325 1.88 8.87 -17.45
C SER A 325 1.18 9.92 -18.28
N MET A 326 1.45 11.20 -18.02
CA MET A 326 0.98 12.31 -18.85
C MET A 326 2.11 13.27 -19.17
N LYS A 327 2.09 13.82 -20.38
CA LYS A 327 3.04 14.84 -20.82
C LYS A 327 2.38 16.22 -20.77
N VAL A 328 3.09 17.19 -20.19
CA VAL A 328 2.80 18.62 -20.28
C VAL A 328 3.82 19.22 -21.25
N GLU A 329 3.35 19.62 -22.43
CA GLU A 329 4.22 20.17 -23.48
C GLU A 329 4.95 21.44 -23.02
N ARG A 330 4.25 22.33 -22.31
CA ARG A 330 4.81 23.53 -21.67
C ARG A 330 3.98 24.01 -20.47
N ILE A 331 4.61 24.77 -19.58
CA ILE A 331 3.96 25.59 -18.55
C ILE A 331 4.73 26.92 -18.39
N ALA A 332 4.03 28.04 -18.62
CA ALA A 332 4.60 29.38 -18.61
C ALA A 332 5.00 29.84 -17.19
N ALA A 333 5.81 30.89 -17.11
CA ALA A 333 6.24 31.49 -15.85
C ALA A 333 5.04 31.89 -14.97
N GLY A 334 5.01 31.42 -13.72
CA GLY A 334 3.90 31.68 -12.78
C GLY A 334 2.56 30.99 -13.09
N GLU A 335 2.46 30.19 -14.17
CA GLU A 335 1.20 29.60 -14.62
C GLU A 335 0.68 28.51 -13.68
N LYS A 336 -0.65 28.37 -13.61
CA LYS A 336 -1.36 27.23 -13.01
C LYS A 336 -2.10 26.45 -14.08
N LEU A 337 -1.53 25.33 -14.51
CA LEU A 337 -2.12 24.45 -15.51
C LEU A 337 -3.00 23.41 -14.81
N ARG A 338 -4.31 23.45 -15.10
CA ARG A 338 -5.27 22.43 -14.66
C ARG A 338 -5.25 21.24 -15.61
N LEU A 339 -5.05 20.05 -15.07
CA LEU A 339 -4.94 18.79 -15.80
C LEU A 339 -5.99 17.80 -15.28
N MET A 340 -6.28 16.77 -16.07
CA MET A 340 -7.17 15.67 -15.69
C MET A 340 -6.37 14.37 -15.74
N MET A 341 -6.24 13.67 -14.61
CA MET A 341 -5.70 12.31 -14.55
C MET A 341 -6.84 11.31 -14.75
N PRO A 342 -6.93 10.56 -15.87
CA PRO A 342 -7.82 9.42 -15.97
C PRO A 342 -7.33 8.33 -15.01
N PHE A 343 -8.16 7.99 -14.02
CA PHE A 343 -7.86 6.99 -13.03
C PHE A 343 -8.93 5.92 -13.03
N LYS A 344 -8.49 4.66 -13.00
CA LYS A 344 -9.36 3.50 -12.93
C LYS A 344 -8.89 2.61 -11.78
N GLN A 345 -9.74 2.48 -10.77
CA GLN A 345 -9.52 1.53 -9.69
C GLN A 345 -9.85 0.13 -10.23
N ASP A 346 -8.84 -0.69 -10.52
CA ASP A 346 -9.10 -2.01 -11.10
C ASP A 346 -9.40 -3.12 -10.07
N ASP A 347 -8.94 -2.97 -8.83
CA ASP A 347 -9.23 -3.83 -7.68
C ASP A 347 -9.67 -3.01 -6.45
N ARG A 348 -10.20 -3.64 -5.40
CA ARG A 348 -10.67 -2.95 -4.18
C ARG A 348 -9.56 -2.62 -3.17
N GLN A 349 -8.29 -2.79 -3.53
CA GLN A 349 -7.20 -2.68 -2.57
C GLN A 349 -6.81 -1.21 -2.36
N MET A 350 -6.57 -0.83 -1.10
CA MET A 350 -5.96 0.44 -0.75
C MET A 350 -4.52 0.51 -1.29
N PHE A 351 -4.16 1.63 -1.91
CA PHE A 351 -2.78 1.98 -2.26
C PHE A 351 -2.57 3.50 -2.19
N VAL A 352 -1.34 3.92 -1.91
CA VAL A 352 -0.91 5.33 -1.96
C VAL A 352 -0.56 5.68 -3.41
N LEU A 353 -0.95 6.88 -3.86
CA LEU A 353 -0.64 7.38 -5.19
C LEU A 353 0.68 8.17 -5.17
N TYR A 354 1.79 7.51 -5.49
CA TYR A 354 3.11 8.12 -5.66
C TYR A 354 3.24 8.73 -7.05
N THR A 355 3.73 9.97 -7.14
CA THR A 355 3.85 10.72 -8.40
C THR A 355 5.28 11.25 -8.56
N THR A 356 5.81 11.27 -9.78
CA THR A 356 7.06 11.98 -10.10
C THR A 356 6.85 12.98 -11.22
N VAL A 357 7.48 14.15 -11.12
CA VAL A 357 7.54 15.15 -12.20
C VAL A 357 8.98 15.22 -12.71
N THR A 358 9.17 15.17 -14.02
CA THR A 358 10.49 15.25 -14.67
C THR A 358 10.45 16.28 -15.79
N CYS A 359 11.39 17.22 -15.82
CA CYS A 359 11.53 18.22 -16.88
C CYS A 359 12.79 17.95 -17.70
N ALA A 360 12.61 17.51 -18.96
CA ALA A 360 13.73 17.13 -19.82
C ALA A 360 14.74 18.26 -20.10
N GLU A 361 14.31 19.52 -19.96
CA GLU A 361 15.10 20.73 -20.22
C GLU A 361 15.78 21.31 -18.97
N ASP A 362 15.38 20.88 -17.77
CA ASP A 362 15.93 21.37 -16.50
C ASP A 362 15.68 20.34 -15.39
N LYS A 363 16.62 19.40 -15.22
CA LYS A 363 16.54 18.38 -14.16
C LYS A 363 16.47 18.94 -12.74
N THR A 364 16.87 20.21 -12.53
CA THR A 364 16.70 20.85 -11.22
C THR A 364 15.27 21.37 -10.99
N ALA A 365 14.35 21.10 -11.93
CA ALA A 365 12.90 21.18 -11.76
C ALA A 365 12.23 19.81 -11.51
N ASP A 366 13.01 18.71 -11.44
CA ASP A 366 12.49 17.36 -11.17
C ASP A 366 12.00 17.22 -9.72
N ILE A 367 10.95 16.43 -9.52
CA ILE A 367 10.25 16.26 -8.24
C ILE A 367 9.95 14.76 -8.06
N THR A 368 10.75 14.10 -7.24
CA THR A 368 10.65 12.65 -6.98
C THR A 368 9.79 12.39 -5.76
N GLY A 369 8.69 11.65 -5.88
CA GLY A 369 7.82 11.32 -4.75
C GLY A 369 6.94 12.47 -4.29
N PHE A 370 5.78 12.59 -4.93
CA PHE A 370 4.60 13.20 -4.34
C PHE A 370 3.59 12.07 -4.06
N ASN A 371 3.51 11.61 -2.82
CA ASN A 371 2.44 10.71 -2.37
C ASN A 371 1.11 11.46 -2.17
N SER A 372 0.01 10.71 -2.26
CA SER A 372 -1.30 11.20 -1.88
C SER A 372 -2.24 10.04 -1.55
N ILE A 373 -3.13 10.29 -0.59
CA ILE A 373 -4.44 9.66 -0.33
C ILE A 373 -4.52 8.16 -0.67
N MET A 374 -4.66 7.31 0.35
CA MET A 374 -4.97 5.89 0.13
C MET A 374 -6.26 5.73 -0.70
N VAL A 375 -6.14 5.15 -1.89
CA VAL A 375 -7.24 4.96 -2.85
C VAL A 375 -7.77 3.54 -2.75
N GLY A 376 -8.90 3.39 -2.07
CA GLY A 376 -9.60 2.13 -1.88
C GLY A 376 -11.11 2.31 -1.94
N VAL A 377 -11.81 1.25 -2.32
CA VAL A 377 -13.27 1.16 -2.21
C VAL A 377 -13.57 0.23 -1.04
N PRO A 378 -14.23 0.72 0.03
CA PRO A 378 -14.46 -0.09 1.22
C PRO A 378 -15.32 -1.31 0.89
N ILE A 379 -15.02 -2.40 1.60
CA ILE A 379 -15.78 -3.65 1.59
C ILE A 379 -17.04 -3.38 2.40
N MET A 380 -18.20 -3.68 1.82
CA MET A 380 -19.49 -3.49 2.47
C MET A 380 -19.94 -4.78 3.15
N PHE A 381 -20.25 -4.71 4.45
CA PHE A 381 -20.56 -5.86 5.30
C PHE A 381 -22.00 -5.86 5.78
N PHE A 382 -22.56 -7.05 5.96
CA PHE A 382 -23.69 -7.26 6.86
C PHE A 382 -23.25 -8.13 8.04
N LEU A 383 -23.52 -7.70 9.28
CA LEU A 383 -23.30 -8.52 10.48
C LEU A 383 -24.63 -8.94 11.09
N ASP A 384 -24.84 -10.24 11.21
CA ASP A 384 -25.94 -10.83 11.97
C ASP A 384 -25.46 -11.30 13.35
N SER A 385 -26.10 -10.81 14.41
CA SER A 385 -25.98 -11.31 15.78
C SER A 385 -27.34 -11.25 16.45
N PHE A 386 -27.86 -12.41 16.85
CA PHE A 386 -29.10 -12.54 17.63
C PHE A 386 -28.94 -12.09 19.11
N HIS A 387 -27.81 -11.51 19.51
CA HIS A 387 -27.54 -11.12 20.88
C HIS A 387 -26.86 -9.73 21.00
N GLU A 388 -27.48 -8.82 21.75
CA GLU A 388 -27.17 -7.38 21.76
C GLU A 388 -25.82 -7.05 22.44
N ASN A 389 -25.40 -7.82 23.44
CA ASN A 389 -24.07 -7.69 24.05
C ASN A 389 -22.95 -8.29 23.18
N ASP A 390 -23.24 -9.36 22.44
CA ASP A 390 -22.30 -10.01 21.51
C ASP A 390 -22.12 -9.12 20.25
N TYR A 391 -23.20 -8.44 19.84
CA TYR A 391 -23.24 -7.46 18.75
C TYR A 391 -22.26 -6.29 18.92
N ASN A 392 -22.24 -5.62 20.08
CA ASN A 392 -21.35 -4.46 20.27
C ASN A 392 -19.87 -4.87 20.20
N ASN A 393 -19.53 -5.99 20.84
CA ASN A 393 -18.19 -6.54 20.79
C ASN A 393 -17.81 -7.00 19.38
N ARG A 394 -18.68 -7.72 18.65
CA ARG A 394 -18.41 -8.17 17.27
C ARG A 394 -18.42 -7.05 16.23
N ILE A 395 -19.10 -5.92 16.48
CA ILE A 395 -18.94 -4.70 15.67
C ILE A 395 -17.60 -4.02 15.95
N LYS A 396 -17.18 -3.90 17.23
CA LYS A 396 -15.85 -3.37 17.56
C LYS A 396 -14.75 -4.23 16.92
N MET A 397 -14.88 -5.55 17.04
CA MET A 397 -14.04 -6.59 16.44
C MET A 397 -13.90 -6.45 14.91
N LEU A 398 -15.00 -6.38 14.15
CA LEU A 398 -14.89 -6.21 12.69
C LEU A 398 -14.37 -4.81 12.31
N LYS A 399 -14.70 -3.75 13.07
CA LYS A 399 -14.13 -2.41 12.88
C LYS A 399 -12.63 -2.37 13.18
N ASN A 400 -12.16 -3.10 14.18
CA ASN A 400 -10.73 -3.30 14.43
C ASN A 400 -10.10 -4.08 13.27
N ALA A 401 -10.76 -5.13 12.79
CA ALA A 401 -10.25 -5.96 11.72
C ALA A 401 -10.06 -5.20 10.40
N VAL A 402 -11.00 -4.36 9.95
CA VAL A 402 -10.89 -3.68 8.63
C VAL A 402 -10.80 -2.15 8.67
N GLY A 403 -10.88 -1.50 9.83
CA GLY A 403 -10.66 -0.04 9.94
C GLY A 403 -11.58 0.81 9.05
N GLU A 404 -10.98 1.74 8.29
CA GLU A 404 -11.70 2.54 7.27
C GLU A 404 -12.10 1.75 6.01
N ASP A 405 -11.57 0.54 5.79
CA ASP A 405 -11.95 -0.33 4.66
C ASP A 405 -13.34 -0.97 4.84
N GLY A 406 -14.02 -0.79 5.98
CA GLY A 406 -15.30 -1.44 6.29
C GLY A 406 -16.50 -0.50 6.42
N ILE A 407 -17.50 -0.64 5.55
CA ILE A 407 -18.85 -0.07 5.76
C ILE A 407 -19.77 -1.16 6.31
N PHE A 408 -20.32 -0.94 7.49
CA PHE A 408 -21.12 -1.94 8.21
C PHE A 408 -22.62 -1.63 8.18
N PHE A 409 -23.39 -2.55 7.61
CA PHE A 409 -24.84 -2.63 7.76
C PHE A 409 -25.17 -3.62 8.89
N THR A 410 -26.15 -3.27 9.70
CA THR A 410 -26.55 -4.02 10.89
C THR A 410 -27.93 -4.63 10.72
N ARG A 411 -28.18 -5.74 11.41
CA ARG A 411 -29.49 -6.39 11.39
C ARG A 411 -30.59 -5.48 11.94
N SER A 412 -31.64 -5.27 11.13
CA SER A 412 -32.89 -4.67 11.58
C SER A 412 -33.70 -5.66 12.43
N LYS A 413 -34.82 -5.26 13.03
CA LYS A 413 -35.73 -6.19 13.72
C LYS A 413 -36.48 -7.18 12.80
N TYR A 414 -36.08 -7.27 11.53
CA TYR A 414 -36.69 -8.06 10.47
C TYR A 414 -35.61 -8.84 9.70
N ALA A 415 -36.04 -9.87 8.96
CA ALA A 415 -35.18 -10.70 8.12
C ALA A 415 -34.43 -9.88 7.04
N MET A 416 -33.22 -10.30 6.68
CA MET A 416 -32.44 -9.70 5.60
C MET A 416 -33.14 -9.92 4.25
N SER A 417 -33.54 -8.84 3.59
CA SER A 417 -34.11 -8.90 2.25
C SER A 417 -33.03 -8.84 1.16
N ASP A 418 -33.36 -9.31 -0.04
CA ASP A 418 -32.52 -9.14 -1.24
C ASP A 418 -32.18 -7.65 -1.50
N ARG A 419 -33.05 -6.72 -1.10
CA ARG A 419 -32.83 -5.26 -1.20
C ARG A 419 -31.75 -4.76 -0.23
N ASP A 420 -31.55 -5.44 0.88
CA ASP A 420 -30.53 -5.11 1.87
C ASP A 420 -29.21 -5.79 1.54
N LEU A 421 -29.25 -7.06 1.13
CA LEU A 421 -28.07 -7.79 0.69
C LEU A 421 -27.46 -7.22 -0.60
N MET A 422 -28.25 -6.59 -1.48
CA MET A 422 -27.72 -5.84 -2.63
C MET A 422 -26.69 -4.76 -2.27
N LYS A 423 -26.67 -4.26 -1.02
CA LYS A 423 -25.76 -3.21 -0.53
C LYS A 423 -24.41 -3.73 -0.01
N VAL A 424 -24.23 -5.06 0.09
CA VAL A 424 -23.06 -5.67 0.77
C VAL A 424 -22.32 -6.68 -0.11
N ASP A 425 -21.02 -6.78 0.10
CA ASP A 425 -20.10 -7.66 -0.63
C ASP A 425 -19.84 -8.98 0.12
N VAL A 426 -19.89 -8.94 1.45
CA VAL A 426 -19.75 -10.10 2.33
C VAL A 426 -20.80 -10.04 3.44
N VAL A 427 -21.50 -11.14 3.68
CA VAL A 427 -22.37 -11.31 4.85
C VAL A 427 -21.65 -12.16 5.89
N ALA A 428 -21.70 -11.78 7.16
CA ALA A 428 -21.17 -12.55 8.28
C ALA A 428 -22.29 -12.94 9.25
N ILE A 429 -22.56 -14.24 9.36
CA ILE A 429 -23.59 -14.81 10.23
C ILE A 429 -22.91 -15.58 11.37
N ASN A 430 -23.26 -15.22 12.60
CA ASN A 430 -22.79 -15.92 13.80
C ASN A 430 -23.81 -16.96 14.26
N ALA A 431 -23.36 -17.99 14.99
CA ALA A 431 -24.22 -19.04 15.48
C ALA A 431 -25.41 -18.47 16.28
N PRO A 432 -26.66 -18.83 15.90
CA PRO A 432 -27.85 -18.28 16.53
C PRO A 432 -28.00 -18.78 17.97
N LYS A 433 -28.89 -18.15 18.73
CA LYS A 433 -29.28 -18.68 20.04
C LYS A 433 -29.93 -20.06 19.85
N ALA A 434 -29.69 -20.98 20.78
CA ALA A 434 -30.21 -22.34 20.72
C ALA A 434 -31.73 -22.36 20.45
N GLY A 435 -32.14 -23.13 19.45
CA GLY A 435 -33.54 -23.21 18.99
C GLY A 435 -34.04 -22.06 18.09
N MET A 436 -33.25 -21.03 17.81
CA MET A 436 -33.57 -20.03 16.78
C MET A 436 -33.14 -20.47 15.39
N LYS A 437 -33.90 -20.09 14.37
CA LYS A 437 -33.62 -20.33 12.95
C LYS A 437 -33.60 -19.02 12.17
N LEU A 438 -32.92 -19.01 11.03
CA LEU A 438 -33.09 -17.98 10.01
C LEU A 438 -34.46 -18.13 9.35
N ALA A 439 -35.01 -17.04 8.81
CA ALA A 439 -36.29 -17.09 8.11
C ALA A 439 -36.12 -17.69 6.70
N PRO A 440 -37.06 -18.49 6.16
CA PRO A 440 -36.91 -19.08 4.82
C PRO A 440 -36.63 -18.05 3.70
N GLU A 441 -37.23 -16.86 3.79
CA GLU A 441 -36.99 -15.73 2.88
C GLU A 441 -35.56 -15.16 3.01
N GLU A 442 -34.96 -15.24 4.20
CA GLU A 442 -33.59 -14.82 4.50
C GLU A 442 -32.59 -15.79 3.87
N VAL A 443 -32.86 -17.10 3.95
CA VAL A 443 -32.08 -18.15 3.30
C VAL A 443 -32.13 -18.01 1.77
N VAL A 444 -33.29 -17.69 1.20
CA VAL A 444 -33.42 -17.39 -0.24
C VAL A 444 -32.62 -16.14 -0.62
N ALA A 445 -32.65 -15.07 0.19
CA ALA A 445 -31.84 -13.88 -0.06
C ALA A 445 -30.33 -14.18 0.00
N LEU A 446 -29.88 -15.01 0.94
CA LEU A 446 -28.48 -15.46 1.05
C LEU A 446 -28.04 -16.32 -0.15
N ILE A 447 -28.91 -17.22 -0.63
CA ILE A 447 -28.70 -17.99 -1.88
C ILE A 447 -28.56 -17.04 -3.07
N ASN A 448 -29.41 -16.02 -3.17
CA ASN A 448 -29.34 -15.02 -4.24
C ASN A 448 -28.08 -14.14 -4.12
N HIS A 449 -27.61 -13.83 -2.91
CA HIS A 449 -26.36 -13.12 -2.65
C HIS A 449 -25.13 -13.94 -3.06
N LEU A 450 -25.07 -15.23 -2.70
CA LEU A 450 -24.01 -16.15 -3.14
C LEU A 450 -23.96 -16.30 -4.66
N LYS A 451 -25.13 -16.45 -5.30
CA LYS A 451 -25.27 -16.44 -6.77
C LYS A 451 -24.88 -15.10 -7.41
N LYS A 452 -24.88 -14.00 -6.65
CA LYS A 452 -24.40 -12.67 -7.08
C LYS A 452 -22.88 -12.51 -6.98
N GLY A 453 -22.13 -13.60 -6.90
CA GLY A 453 -20.67 -13.57 -6.83
C GLY A 453 -20.14 -13.05 -5.49
N ARG A 454 -20.96 -12.96 -4.45
CA ARG A 454 -20.62 -12.31 -3.16
C ARG A 454 -20.32 -13.34 -2.08
N GLY A 455 -19.58 -12.90 -1.06
CA GLY A 455 -19.08 -13.78 0.00
C GLY A 455 -20.09 -14.03 1.13
N LEU A 456 -19.95 -15.19 1.77
CA LEU A 456 -20.61 -15.53 3.03
C LEU A 456 -19.56 -16.05 4.03
N ILE A 457 -19.65 -15.59 5.27
CA ILE A 457 -18.86 -16.02 6.42
C ILE A 457 -19.82 -16.63 7.43
N LEU A 458 -19.61 -17.89 7.82
CA LEU A 458 -20.38 -18.57 8.87
C LEU A 458 -19.49 -18.84 10.08
N ASN A 459 -19.87 -18.26 11.22
CA ASN A 459 -19.09 -18.25 12.46
C ASN A 459 -19.78 -19.08 13.54
N ALA A 460 -19.31 -20.32 13.70
CA ALA A 460 -19.74 -21.20 14.78
C ALA A 460 -19.21 -20.74 16.15
N LYS A 461 -19.78 -21.32 17.20
CA LYS A 461 -19.38 -21.11 18.60
C LYS A 461 -18.86 -22.41 19.22
N GLY A 462 -17.96 -22.25 20.19
CA GLY A 462 -17.43 -23.36 20.99
C GLY A 462 -18.48 -24.02 21.89
N PRO A 463 -18.22 -25.25 22.38
CA PRO A 463 -19.14 -26.01 23.22
C PRO A 463 -19.53 -25.30 24.53
N ASP A 464 -18.65 -24.50 25.13
CA ASP A 464 -18.92 -23.78 26.39
C ASP A 464 -19.63 -22.43 26.21
N SER A 465 -20.14 -22.09 25.02
CA SER A 465 -20.82 -20.81 24.81
C SER A 465 -22.21 -20.82 25.49
N ASN A 466 -22.37 -20.01 26.55
CA ASN A 466 -23.64 -19.80 27.25
C ASN A 466 -24.74 -19.11 26.39
N TRP A 467 -24.54 -18.96 25.09
CA TRP A 467 -25.21 -17.97 24.24
C TRP A 467 -25.84 -18.53 22.96
N GLY A 468 -25.60 -19.80 22.60
CA GLY A 468 -26.11 -20.40 21.37
C GLY A 468 -25.61 -21.81 21.10
N ASP A 469 -26.11 -22.40 20.00
CA ASP A 469 -25.63 -23.68 19.48
C ASP A 469 -25.36 -23.58 17.96
N ASN A 470 -24.68 -24.57 17.40
CA ASN A 470 -24.35 -24.59 15.97
C ASN A 470 -25.43 -25.28 15.11
N ALA A 471 -26.57 -25.70 15.68
CA ALA A 471 -27.60 -26.44 14.94
C ALA A 471 -28.25 -25.57 13.86
N GLY A 472 -28.49 -24.29 14.13
CA GLY A 472 -29.03 -23.36 13.13
C GLY A 472 -28.06 -23.08 11.97
N LEU A 473 -26.74 -23.09 12.20
CA LEU A 473 -25.74 -23.01 11.12
C LEU A 473 -25.64 -24.32 10.34
N ASN A 474 -25.72 -25.45 11.02
CA ASN A 474 -25.73 -26.78 10.38
C ASN A 474 -27.01 -27.00 9.55
N GLU A 475 -28.14 -26.41 9.96
CA GLU A 475 -29.37 -26.38 9.16
C GLU A 475 -29.23 -25.45 7.94
N LEU A 476 -28.69 -24.24 8.11
CA LEU A 476 -28.36 -23.36 6.97
C LEU A 476 -27.42 -24.04 5.96
N LEU A 477 -26.35 -24.71 6.42
CA LEU A 477 -25.43 -25.47 5.55
C LEU A 477 -26.17 -26.55 4.76
N LYS A 478 -27.11 -27.26 5.40
CA LYS A 478 -27.95 -28.27 4.76
C LYS A 478 -28.93 -27.67 3.74
N GLU A 479 -29.54 -26.52 4.01
CA GLU A 479 -30.42 -25.81 3.06
C GLU A 479 -29.64 -25.24 1.87
N LEU A 480 -28.44 -24.71 2.12
CA LEU A 480 -27.42 -24.39 1.12
C LEU A 480 -26.89 -25.65 0.39
N SER A 481 -27.32 -26.86 0.76
CA SER A 481 -26.88 -28.13 0.19
C SER A 481 -25.37 -28.41 0.31
N ILE A 482 -24.68 -27.74 1.24
CA ILE A 482 -23.26 -27.90 1.53
C ILE A 482 -23.08 -29.07 2.51
N PRO A 483 -22.39 -30.16 2.14
CA PRO A 483 -22.17 -31.32 3.01
C PRO A 483 -20.98 -31.07 3.97
N ALA A 484 -21.16 -30.08 4.85
CA ALA A 484 -20.25 -29.74 5.93
C ALA A 484 -21.03 -29.48 7.23
N SER A 485 -20.38 -29.57 8.38
CA SER A 485 -20.96 -29.28 9.69
C SER A 485 -19.94 -28.72 10.67
N PHE A 486 -20.44 -27.99 11.67
CA PHE A 486 -19.69 -27.57 12.84
C PHE A 486 -19.92 -28.56 13.98
N GLU A 487 -18.85 -29.18 14.49
CA GLU A 487 -18.87 -30.16 15.59
C GLU A 487 -17.87 -29.81 16.70
N ALA A 488 -18.25 -30.02 17.97
CA ALA A 488 -17.38 -29.71 19.11
C ALA A 488 -16.27 -30.76 19.31
N HIS A 489 -15.00 -30.32 19.34
CA HIS A 489 -13.85 -31.19 19.58
C HIS A 489 -13.91 -31.83 20.98
N PRO A 490 -13.62 -33.15 21.15
CA PRO A 490 -13.68 -33.80 22.46
C PRO A 490 -12.91 -33.10 23.57
N GLU A 491 -11.72 -32.57 23.27
CA GLU A 491 -10.84 -31.90 24.24
C GLU A 491 -11.40 -30.60 24.81
N PHE A 492 -12.29 -29.92 24.06
CA PHE A 492 -12.91 -28.67 24.49
C PHE A 492 -14.31 -28.87 25.07
N LYS A 493 -14.82 -30.10 25.25
CA LYS A 493 -16.19 -30.33 25.77
C LYS A 493 -16.42 -29.95 27.24
N ALA A 494 -15.40 -29.44 27.95
CA ALA A 494 -15.53 -28.85 29.27
C ALA A 494 -14.32 -27.94 29.61
N GLY A 495 -14.49 -26.61 29.58
CA GLY A 495 -13.49 -25.68 30.12
C GLY A 495 -13.33 -24.36 29.37
N GLY A 496 -14.45 -23.71 29.03
CA GLY A 496 -14.54 -22.60 28.07
C GLY A 496 -13.79 -21.31 28.33
N GLY A 497 -13.81 -20.44 27.31
CA GLY A 497 -13.31 -19.07 27.36
C GLY A 497 -11.79 -18.93 27.24
N LYS A 498 -11.07 -20.04 27.01
CA LYS A 498 -9.61 -20.01 26.85
C LYS A 498 -9.24 -19.54 25.44
N PRO A 499 -8.31 -18.58 25.30
CA PRO A 499 -7.66 -18.31 24.03
C PRO A 499 -6.97 -19.58 23.52
N VAL A 500 -7.23 -19.92 22.26
CA VAL A 500 -6.60 -21.03 21.55
C VAL A 500 -5.79 -20.44 20.40
N GLU A 501 -4.55 -20.89 20.30
CA GLU A 501 -3.67 -20.63 19.16
C GLU A 501 -4.08 -21.57 18.02
N PHE A 502 -4.00 -21.14 16.77
CA PHE A 502 -4.33 -21.93 15.59
C PHE A 502 -3.19 -21.87 14.58
N GLU A 503 -2.86 -23.01 13.98
CA GLU A 503 -1.89 -23.07 12.90
C GLU A 503 -2.51 -22.58 11.59
N VAL A 504 -1.85 -21.66 10.91
CA VAL A 504 -2.26 -21.20 9.57
C VAL A 504 -1.63 -22.12 8.53
N LYS A 505 -2.46 -22.83 7.77
CA LYS A 505 -1.98 -23.72 6.70
C LYS A 505 -1.79 -22.93 5.39
N LYS A 506 -0.77 -23.29 4.61
CA LYS A 506 -0.54 -22.71 3.28
C LYS A 506 -1.72 -23.05 2.37
N ASN A 507 -2.33 -22.03 1.78
CA ASN A 507 -3.52 -22.12 0.95
C ASN A 507 -3.51 -20.99 -0.11
N ASP A 508 -4.29 -21.13 -1.17
CA ASP A 508 -4.29 -20.21 -2.33
C ASP A 508 -5.25 -19.03 -2.16
N TYR A 509 -6.22 -19.11 -1.23
CA TYR A 509 -7.19 -18.04 -0.96
C TYR A 509 -6.61 -16.94 -0.07
N ILE A 510 -5.79 -17.31 0.91
CA ILE A 510 -5.24 -16.43 1.94
C ILE A 510 -3.72 -16.55 1.90
N PHE A 511 -3.08 -15.61 1.20
CA PHE A 511 -1.63 -15.41 1.32
C PHE A 511 -1.30 -15.00 2.77
N ALA A 512 -0.81 -15.94 3.58
CA ALA A 512 -0.50 -15.71 4.99
C ALA A 512 0.80 -14.90 5.22
N GLY A 513 1.62 -14.71 4.20
CA GLY A 513 2.97 -14.17 4.37
C GLY A 513 3.79 -15.05 5.32
N ASN A 514 4.38 -14.45 6.34
CA ASN A 514 5.19 -15.16 7.36
C ASN A 514 4.37 -15.61 8.59
N PHE A 515 3.04 -15.39 8.62
CA PHE A 515 2.22 -15.74 9.78
C PHE A 515 1.95 -17.25 9.85
N ALA A 516 2.72 -17.96 10.66
CA ALA A 516 2.53 -19.40 10.90
C ALA A 516 1.32 -19.71 11.79
N LYS A 517 0.88 -18.75 12.63
CA LYS A 517 -0.16 -18.96 13.65
C LYS A 517 -0.96 -17.69 13.95
N ILE A 518 -2.17 -17.86 14.48
CA ILE A 518 -3.08 -16.79 14.95
C ILE A 518 -3.82 -17.19 16.24
N MET A 519 -4.48 -16.25 16.91
CA MET A 519 -5.27 -16.49 18.14
C MET A 519 -6.78 -16.35 17.91
N GLY A 520 -7.57 -17.18 18.59
CA GLY A 520 -9.04 -17.07 18.70
C GLY A 520 -9.57 -17.77 19.97
N GLU A 521 -10.85 -18.19 19.98
CA GLU A 521 -11.51 -18.81 21.17
C GLU A 521 -11.78 -20.30 20.99
N SER A 522 -11.93 -21.00 22.13
CA SER A 522 -12.51 -22.35 22.30
C SER A 522 -13.32 -22.83 21.08
N PRO A 523 -12.72 -23.63 20.18
CA PRO A 523 -13.23 -23.82 18.82
C PRO A 523 -14.31 -24.90 18.73
N SER A 524 -15.30 -24.67 17.85
CA SER A 524 -15.87 -25.78 17.09
C SER A 524 -14.86 -26.22 16.03
N CYS A 525 -14.87 -27.48 15.63
CA CYS A 525 -14.20 -27.93 14.41
C CYS A 525 -15.14 -27.79 13.20
N VAL A 526 -14.55 -27.68 12.01
CA VAL A 526 -15.25 -27.75 10.72
C VAL A 526 -15.05 -29.16 10.16
N LYS A 527 -16.15 -29.88 9.99
CA LYS A 527 -16.18 -31.24 9.44
C LYS A 527 -16.77 -31.22 8.04
N ILE A 528 -16.19 -32.01 7.15
CA ILE A 528 -16.47 -31.98 5.72
C ILE A 528 -16.62 -33.41 5.20
N ASP A 529 -17.69 -33.66 4.45
CA ASP A 529 -17.75 -34.82 3.55
C ASP A 529 -17.10 -34.40 2.23
N GLU A 530 -15.81 -34.72 2.09
CA GLU A 530 -15.04 -34.43 0.88
C GLU A 530 -15.62 -35.11 -0.37
N THR A 531 -16.25 -36.28 -0.19
CA THR A 531 -16.76 -37.08 -1.31
C THR A 531 -17.99 -36.40 -1.88
N GLU A 532 -18.91 -35.98 -1.02
CA GLU A 532 -20.12 -35.27 -1.44
C GLU A 532 -19.84 -33.82 -1.87
N LEU A 533 -18.84 -33.12 -1.30
CA LEU A 533 -18.39 -31.81 -1.82
C LEU A 533 -17.89 -31.93 -3.26
N LYS A 534 -16.93 -32.83 -3.52
CA LYS A 534 -16.31 -33.03 -4.83
C LYS A 534 -17.36 -33.48 -5.86
N LYS A 535 -18.28 -34.38 -5.48
CA LYS A 535 -19.42 -34.81 -6.28
C LYS A 535 -20.40 -33.68 -6.65
N LYS A 536 -20.49 -32.63 -5.84
CA LYS A 536 -21.30 -31.43 -6.13
C LYS A 536 -20.53 -30.33 -6.88
N GLY A 537 -19.25 -30.52 -7.16
CA GLY A 537 -18.40 -29.55 -7.86
C GLY A 537 -17.87 -28.41 -6.98
N PHE A 538 -17.91 -28.56 -5.65
CA PHE A 538 -17.23 -27.64 -4.73
C PHE A 538 -15.75 -28.00 -4.63
N THR A 539 -14.88 -27.00 -4.55
CA THR A 539 -13.52 -27.16 -4.03
C THR A 539 -13.44 -26.59 -2.60
N PHE A 540 -12.42 -26.99 -1.85
CA PHE A 540 -12.19 -26.45 -0.51
C PHE A 540 -10.69 -26.41 -0.19
N GLN A 541 -10.29 -25.52 0.71
CA GLN A 541 -8.96 -25.52 1.33
C GLN A 541 -9.06 -25.19 2.82
N VAL A 542 -8.37 -25.99 3.64
CA VAL A 542 -8.23 -25.74 5.08
C VAL A 542 -7.27 -24.58 5.27
N ILE A 543 -7.71 -23.54 5.97
CA ILE A 543 -6.94 -22.32 6.20
C ILE A 543 -6.35 -22.28 7.62
N THR A 544 -7.00 -22.93 8.60
CA THR A 544 -6.49 -23.07 9.97
C THR A 544 -6.89 -24.38 10.66
N THR A 545 -5.99 -24.93 11.50
CA THR A 545 -6.23 -26.13 12.33
C THR A 545 -5.88 -25.92 13.81
N LEU A 546 -6.23 -26.88 14.67
CA LEU A 546 -5.74 -26.93 16.06
C LEU A 546 -4.21 -27.19 16.08
N PRO A 547 -3.46 -26.66 17.06
CA PRO A 547 -2.00 -26.83 17.15
C PRO A 547 -1.58 -28.30 17.18
N GLY A 548 -0.50 -28.63 16.46
CA GLY A 548 0.00 -30.00 16.34
C GLY A 548 -0.94 -30.96 15.62
N SER A 549 -1.91 -30.46 14.86
CA SER A 549 -2.95 -31.29 14.23
C SER A 549 -3.33 -30.85 12.81
N GLU A 550 -4.02 -31.75 12.11
CA GLU A 550 -4.72 -31.47 10.85
C GLU A 550 -6.25 -31.30 11.02
N ILE A 551 -6.73 -31.06 12.25
CA ILE A 551 -8.16 -30.93 12.55
C ILE A 551 -8.66 -29.53 12.14
N PRO A 552 -9.55 -29.38 11.14
CA PRO A 552 -9.91 -28.07 10.60
C PRO A 552 -10.73 -27.22 11.59
N VAL A 553 -10.35 -25.95 11.71
CA VAL A 553 -11.10 -24.90 12.44
C VAL A 553 -11.54 -23.79 11.50
N GLY A 554 -10.83 -23.57 10.39
CA GLY A 554 -11.21 -22.61 9.35
C GLY A 554 -11.04 -23.26 7.98
N VAL A 555 -12.04 -23.09 7.11
CA VAL A 555 -12.05 -23.60 5.74
C VAL A 555 -12.66 -22.57 4.80
N VAL A 556 -12.06 -22.37 3.62
CA VAL A 556 -12.73 -21.72 2.49
C VAL A 556 -13.27 -22.81 1.56
N LEU A 557 -14.57 -22.73 1.27
CA LEU A 557 -15.27 -23.45 0.21
C LEU A 557 -15.38 -22.54 -1.01
N ASP A 558 -15.20 -23.08 -2.21
CA ASP A 558 -15.49 -22.37 -3.46
C ASP A 558 -16.49 -23.19 -4.28
N GLY A 559 -17.70 -22.63 -4.43
CA GLY A 559 -18.80 -23.20 -5.19
C GLY A 559 -18.87 -22.75 -6.64
N SER A 560 -17.92 -21.96 -7.16
CA SER A 560 -18.03 -21.32 -8.49
C SER A 560 -18.10 -22.32 -9.64
N LYS A 561 -17.55 -23.53 -9.45
CA LYS A 561 -17.62 -24.66 -10.38
C LYS A 561 -18.69 -25.70 -9.99
N SER A 562 -19.52 -25.41 -8.99
CA SER A 562 -20.60 -26.29 -8.51
C SER A 562 -21.91 -26.09 -9.28
N ASN A 563 -22.77 -27.10 -9.23
CA ASN A 563 -24.11 -27.02 -9.84
C ASN A 563 -25.14 -26.20 -9.05
N THR A 564 -24.80 -25.69 -7.85
CA THR A 564 -25.67 -24.76 -7.09
C THR A 564 -25.48 -23.30 -7.50
N GLY A 565 -24.35 -22.98 -8.15
CA GLY A 565 -24.00 -21.64 -8.63
C GLY A 565 -23.61 -20.65 -7.53
N PHE A 566 -23.07 -21.12 -6.41
CA PHE A 566 -22.59 -20.25 -5.33
C PHE A 566 -21.17 -19.73 -5.61
N ASN A 567 -20.77 -18.62 -4.98
CA ASN A 567 -19.37 -18.22 -4.94
C ASN A 567 -18.65 -18.81 -3.71
N LYS A 568 -17.59 -18.15 -3.22
CA LYS A 568 -16.79 -18.54 -2.07
C LYS A 568 -17.54 -18.34 -0.74
N ILE A 569 -17.37 -19.28 0.18
CA ILE A 569 -17.94 -19.29 1.53
C ILE A 569 -16.82 -19.66 2.51
N ALA A 570 -16.63 -18.90 3.59
CA ALA A 570 -15.76 -19.32 4.67
C ALA A 570 -16.56 -19.90 5.84
N LEU A 571 -16.12 -21.06 6.32
CA LEU A 571 -16.62 -21.72 7.52
C LEU A 571 -15.59 -21.57 8.62
N PHE A 572 -15.97 -20.92 9.71
CA PHE A 572 -15.14 -20.72 10.89
C PHE A 572 -15.76 -21.39 12.11
N GLY A 573 -15.08 -22.40 12.63
CA GLY A 573 -15.40 -23.07 13.88
C GLY A 573 -15.33 -22.16 15.12
N SER A 574 -14.54 -21.09 14.99
CA SER A 574 -14.59 -19.85 15.76
C SER A 574 -14.05 -18.76 14.83
N PHE A 575 -14.73 -17.62 14.68
CA PHE A 575 -14.13 -16.50 13.92
C PHE A 575 -13.02 -15.94 14.77
N HIS A 576 -11.77 -16.06 14.30
CA HIS A 576 -10.54 -15.98 15.10
C HIS A 576 -10.34 -14.61 15.74
N MET A 577 -11.08 -14.28 16.80
CA MET A 577 -11.04 -13.03 17.55
C MET A 577 -11.64 -13.30 18.94
N SER A 578 -10.80 -13.30 19.97
CA SER A 578 -11.17 -13.60 21.36
C SER A 578 -11.64 -12.39 22.17
N ASP A 579 -12.13 -12.62 23.40
CA ASP A 579 -12.34 -11.58 24.41
C ASP A 579 -11.12 -10.65 24.56
N GLY A 580 -9.90 -11.20 24.46
CA GLY A 580 -8.65 -10.43 24.41
C GLY A 580 -8.48 -9.61 23.13
N SER A 581 -8.95 -10.10 21.98
CA SER A 581 -8.87 -9.39 20.69
C SER A 581 -9.71 -8.11 20.63
N TYR A 582 -10.77 -7.99 21.44
CA TYR A 582 -11.47 -6.72 21.63
C TYR A 582 -10.57 -5.63 22.26
N GLN A 583 -9.38 -5.99 22.75
CA GLN A 583 -8.34 -5.10 23.28
C GLN A 583 -7.01 -5.18 22.49
N MET A 584 -6.82 -6.13 21.58
CA MET A 584 -5.62 -6.23 20.73
C MET A 584 -5.63 -5.14 19.64
N SER A 585 -4.44 -4.68 19.22
CA SER A 585 -4.32 -3.73 18.10
C SER A 585 -4.71 -4.38 16.76
N VAL A 586 -5.00 -3.53 15.78
CA VAL A 586 -5.48 -3.89 14.43
C VAL A 586 -4.44 -4.64 13.58
N ASP A 587 -3.22 -4.79 14.12
CA ASP A 587 -1.99 -5.20 13.42
C ASP A 587 -1.52 -6.60 13.82
N THR A 588 -2.24 -7.23 14.75
CA THR A 588 -1.92 -8.60 15.14
C THR A 588 -2.14 -9.56 13.96
N PRO A 589 -1.34 -10.64 13.84
CA PRO A 589 -1.49 -11.63 12.76
C PRO A 589 -2.92 -12.12 12.56
N THR A 590 -3.67 -12.23 13.65
CA THR A 590 -5.11 -12.46 13.71
C THR A 590 -5.93 -11.47 12.87
N HIS A 591 -5.79 -10.15 13.07
CA HIS A 591 -6.54 -9.16 12.31
C HIS A 591 -6.15 -9.16 10.83
N TYR A 592 -4.85 -9.25 10.49
CA TYR A 592 -4.40 -9.37 9.10
C TYR A 592 -4.93 -10.63 8.39
N PHE A 593 -4.97 -11.77 9.07
CA PHE A 593 -5.58 -12.99 8.55
C PHE A 593 -7.07 -12.80 8.25
N ASN A 594 -7.80 -12.14 9.16
CA ASN A 594 -9.23 -11.86 8.98
C ASN A 594 -9.46 -10.88 7.80
N ILE A 595 -8.66 -9.82 7.64
CA ILE A 595 -8.69 -8.93 6.46
C ILE A 595 -8.53 -9.72 5.17
N ARG A 596 -7.49 -10.57 5.09
CA ARG A 596 -7.15 -11.30 3.87
C ARG A 596 -8.21 -12.35 3.53
N THR A 597 -8.77 -13.04 4.54
CA THR A 597 -9.95 -13.90 4.38
C THR A 597 -11.11 -13.14 3.74
N ILE A 598 -11.52 -12.01 4.33
CA ILE A 598 -12.65 -11.21 3.85
C ILE A 598 -12.41 -10.74 2.41
N ARG A 599 -11.22 -10.24 2.09
CA ARG A 599 -10.85 -9.78 0.75
C ARG A 599 -10.91 -10.91 -0.28
N ALA A 600 -10.55 -12.14 0.09
CA ALA A 600 -10.60 -13.30 -0.79
C ALA A 600 -12.03 -13.79 -1.09
N LEU A 601 -12.99 -13.54 -0.18
CA LEU A 601 -14.41 -13.87 -0.34
C LEU A 601 -15.22 -12.79 -1.08
N ALA A 602 -14.76 -11.54 -1.04
CA ALA A 602 -15.37 -10.45 -1.77
C ALA A 602 -15.24 -10.67 -3.31
N PRO A 603 -16.19 -10.16 -4.12
CA PRO A 603 -16.13 -10.31 -5.56
C PRO A 603 -14.91 -9.58 -6.16
N GLU A 604 -13.97 -10.37 -6.69
CA GLU A 604 -13.05 -9.94 -7.73
C GLU A 604 -13.83 -9.54 -9.00
N LYS A 605 -13.26 -8.63 -9.80
CA LYS A 605 -14.07 -7.81 -10.71
C LYS A 605 -14.48 -8.56 -11.98
N GLY A 606 -15.79 -8.74 -12.15
CA GLY A 606 -16.40 -9.18 -13.41
C GLY A 606 -17.78 -9.82 -13.28
N ALA A 607 -18.13 -10.32 -12.10
CA ALA A 607 -19.25 -11.26 -11.93
C ALA A 607 -20.64 -10.73 -12.31
N PHE A 608 -20.95 -9.43 -12.16
CA PHE A 608 -22.33 -8.90 -12.33
C PHE A 608 -22.49 -7.78 -13.34
N ALA A 609 -22.64 -8.17 -14.60
CA ALA A 609 -23.56 -7.50 -15.51
C ALA A 609 -24.98 -8.07 -15.30
N SER A 610 -25.94 -7.21 -14.99
CA SER A 610 -27.37 -7.48 -14.78
C SER A 610 -27.77 -8.35 -13.57
N ASN A 611 -28.62 -7.80 -12.71
CA ASN A 611 -29.83 -8.52 -12.28
C ASN A 611 -30.95 -8.10 -13.24
N ALA A 612 -31.76 -9.05 -13.72
CA ALA A 612 -33.04 -8.78 -14.35
C ALA A 612 -34.12 -9.70 -13.72
N PRO A 613 -35.39 -9.28 -13.62
CA PRO A 613 -36.32 -9.91 -12.67
C PRO A 613 -36.87 -11.27 -13.12
N GLN A 614 -37.22 -12.11 -12.14
CA GLN A 614 -38.13 -13.25 -12.35
C GLN A 614 -39.52 -12.73 -12.79
N PRO A 615 -40.14 -13.29 -13.85
CA PRO A 615 -41.43 -12.82 -14.38
C PRO A 615 -42.62 -13.45 -13.64
N GLY A 616 -43.72 -12.70 -13.44
CA GLY A 616 -44.85 -13.26 -12.67
C GLY A 616 -46.19 -12.51 -12.56
N ALA A 617 -46.47 -11.43 -13.30
CA ALA A 617 -47.82 -10.84 -13.43
C ALA A 617 -47.90 -9.91 -14.65
N ALA A 618 -49.10 -9.71 -15.22
CA ALA A 618 -49.27 -9.07 -16.53
C ALA A 618 -49.90 -7.65 -16.51
N ASN A 619 -49.38 -6.81 -17.40
CA ASN A 619 -49.99 -5.71 -18.16
C ASN A 619 -51.31 -5.05 -17.68
N ALA A 620 -51.29 -3.72 -17.52
CA ALA A 620 -52.34 -2.84 -18.05
C ALA A 620 -51.87 -1.37 -18.22
N GLY A 621 -51.75 -0.90 -19.48
CA GLY A 621 -51.93 0.49 -19.94
C GLY A 621 -51.05 1.63 -19.39
N GLY A 622 -50.24 2.27 -20.26
CA GLY A 622 -49.59 3.56 -19.99
C GLY A 622 -48.44 3.88 -20.93
N ASP A 623 -48.67 4.67 -21.98
CA ASP A 623 -47.69 4.94 -23.04
C ASP A 623 -46.55 5.90 -22.64
N SER A 624 -45.30 5.46 -22.81
CA SER A 624 -44.26 6.26 -23.49
C SER A 624 -43.07 5.42 -23.99
N LYS A 625 -43.10 5.11 -25.28
CA LYS A 625 -41.99 5.15 -26.28
C LYS A 625 -40.55 5.30 -25.71
N ALA A 626 -39.53 4.53 -26.13
CA ALA A 626 -39.39 3.52 -27.21
C ALA A 626 -37.95 2.93 -27.19
N PRO A 627 -37.56 1.97 -28.05
CA PRO A 627 -38.24 0.73 -28.43
C PRO A 627 -37.29 -0.51 -28.46
N ASN A 628 -37.79 -1.64 -28.99
CA ASN A 628 -37.03 -2.80 -29.52
C ASN A 628 -36.29 -3.69 -28.53
N GLY A 629 -37.05 -4.60 -27.92
CA GLY A 629 -36.58 -5.95 -27.59
C GLY A 629 -36.52 -6.87 -28.84
N PRO A 630 -36.74 -8.19 -28.69
CA PRO A 630 -35.56 -9.06 -28.58
C PRO A 630 -35.60 -10.33 -29.46
N PHE A 631 -34.56 -11.15 -29.30
CA PHE A 631 -34.51 -12.60 -29.56
C PHE A 631 -34.14 -13.08 -30.98
N LEU A 632 -33.20 -14.05 -31.01
CA LEU A 632 -32.81 -14.98 -32.10
C LEU A 632 -32.36 -14.42 -33.48
N ARG A 633 -31.06 -14.62 -33.77
CA ARG A 633 -30.52 -15.31 -34.98
C ARG A 633 -29.02 -15.59 -34.79
N GLY A 634 -28.53 -16.69 -35.41
CA GLY A 634 -27.13 -17.18 -35.51
C GLY A 634 -26.02 -16.48 -34.70
N VAL A 635 -25.27 -17.19 -33.85
CA VAL A 635 -24.24 -18.17 -34.25
C VAL A 635 -23.32 -17.61 -35.35
N ALA A 636 -22.02 -17.52 -35.04
CA ALA A 636 -20.90 -17.24 -35.94
C ALA A 636 -20.89 -15.89 -36.71
N LYS A 637 -20.18 -14.88 -36.17
CA LYS A 637 -19.51 -13.87 -37.02
C LYS A 637 -18.09 -13.43 -36.64
N ALA A 638 -17.52 -13.95 -35.54
CA ALA A 638 -16.05 -13.99 -35.36
C ALA A 638 -15.37 -15.13 -36.16
N TYR A 639 -16.17 -15.97 -36.85
CA TYR A 639 -15.70 -16.93 -37.86
C TYR A 639 -15.46 -16.27 -39.23
N ALA A 640 -15.95 -15.03 -39.45
CA ALA A 640 -16.37 -14.57 -40.78
C ALA A 640 -15.57 -13.40 -41.37
N THR A 641 -14.33 -13.17 -40.92
CA THR A 641 -13.33 -12.38 -41.68
C THR A 641 -12.35 -13.25 -42.46
N GLY A 642 -12.25 -14.55 -42.15
CA GLY A 642 -11.60 -15.57 -42.99
C GLY A 642 -10.07 -15.52 -43.09
N SER A 643 -9.42 -14.52 -42.51
CA SER A 643 -7.99 -14.26 -42.67
C SER A 643 -7.27 -14.28 -41.33
N LEU A 644 -6.36 -15.25 -41.16
CA LEU A 644 -5.42 -15.30 -40.05
C LEU A 644 -4.16 -14.52 -40.43
N PHE A 645 -3.79 -13.53 -39.62
CA PHE A 645 -2.52 -12.83 -39.77
C PHE A 645 -1.46 -13.48 -38.89
N ILE A 646 -0.49 -14.15 -39.52
CA ILE A 646 0.72 -14.60 -38.86
C ILE A 646 1.82 -13.57 -39.17
N GLU A 647 2.57 -13.19 -38.15
CA GLU A 647 3.69 -12.27 -38.24
C GLU A 647 4.93 -12.95 -37.66
N ASP A 648 5.83 -13.35 -38.54
CA ASP A 648 7.12 -13.95 -38.21
C ASP A 648 8.23 -13.25 -39.00
N PHE A 649 9.37 -13.00 -38.35
CA PHE A 649 10.53 -12.23 -38.84
C PHE A 649 10.21 -11.00 -39.73
N GLY A 650 9.14 -10.26 -39.40
CA GLY A 650 8.80 -8.97 -40.01
C GLY A 650 8.11 -9.01 -41.38
N VAL A 651 7.63 -10.18 -41.85
CA VAL A 651 6.89 -10.28 -43.13
C VAL A 651 5.47 -10.79 -42.89
N LYS A 652 4.49 -9.88 -42.85
CA LYS A 652 3.06 -10.24 -42.85
C LYS A 652 2.67 -10.89 -44.18
N LYS A 653 1.97 -12.02 -44.13
CA LYS A 653 1.31 -12.62 -45.29
C LYS A 653 -0.06 -13.16 -44.92
N GLU A 654 -1.10 -12.75 -45.66
CA GLU A 654 -2.48 -13.19 -45.45
C GLU A 654 -2.65 -14.65 -45.94
N ILE A 655 -3.21 -15.52 -45.10
CA ILE A 655 -3.69 -16.85 -45.52
C ILE A 655 -5.20 -16.91 -45.25
N ARG A 656 -5.96 -17.23 -46.29
CA ARG A 656 -7.43 -17.39 -46.21
C ARG A 656 -7.79 -18.85 -46.00
N ILE A 657 -8.56 -19.12 -44.94
CA ILE A 657 -9.09 -20.46 -44.65
C ILE A 657 -10.56 -20.48 -45.07
N MET A 658 -10.93 -21.42 -45.96
CA MET A 658 -12.32 -21.57 -46.39
C MET A 658 -13.14 -22.33 -45.33
N HIS A 659 -14.38 -21.89 -45.11
CA HIS A 659 -15.29 -22.44 -44.10
C HIS A 659 -15.55 -23.95 -44.30
N GLY A 660 -15.69 -24.69 -43.20
CA GLY A 660 -16.34 -26.01 -43.18
C GLY A 660 -15.52 -27.19 -42.67
N LEU A 661 -14.30 -26.99 -42.18
CA LEU A 661 -13.46 -28.04 -41.56
C LEU A 661 -13.44 -27.91 -40.04
N ASN A 662 -13.44 -29.04 -39.33
CA ASN A 662 -13.12 -29.11 -37.90
C ASN A 662 -11.60 -29.07 -37.70
N GLU A 663 -11.16 -28.70 -36.49
CA GLU A 663 -9.74 -28.42 -36.15
C GLU A 663 -8.80 -29.58 -36.51
N GLU A 664 -9.21 -30.81 -36.21
CA GLU A 664 -8.51 -32.05 -36.55
C GLU A 664 -8.14 -32.15 -38.05
N LYS A 665 -9.07 -31.82 -38.96
CA LYS A 665 -8.82 -31.85 -40.41
C LYS A 665 -7.96 -30.70 -40.90
N ALA A 666 -8.03 -29.53 -40.27
CA ALA A 666 -7.17 -28.40 -40.60
C ALA A 666 -5.69 -28.71 -40.31
N LEU A 667 -5.43 -29.39 -39.18
CA LEU A 667 -4.09 -29.86 -38.80
C LEU A 667 -3.54 -30.92 -39.77
N VAL A 668 -4.39 -31.83 -40.28
CA VAL A 668 -4.00 -32.88 -41.23
C VAL A 668 -3.57 -32.35 -42.60
N GLU A 669 -4.16 -31.26 -43.12
CA GLU A 669 -3.66 -30.62 -44.35
C GLU A 669 -2.33 -29.90 -44.11
N PHE A 670 -2.17 -29.25 -42.96
CA PHE A 670 -0.95 -28.53 -42.56
C PHE A 670 0.29 -29.45 -42.57
N ALA A 671 0.12 -30.71 -42.14
CA ALA A 671 1.18 -31.71 -42.05
C ALA A 671 1.70 -32.27 -43.40
N LYS A 672 1.06 -31.96 -44.54
CA LYS A 672 1.42 -32.55 -45.85
C LYS A 672 2.55 -31.83 -46.60
N ILE A 673 2.96 -30.66 -46.12
CA ILE A 673 3.99 -29.83 -46.75
C ILE A 673 5.38 -30.41 -46.45
N LYS A 674 6.02 -31.04 -47.46
CA LYS A 674 7.27 -31.77 -47.27
C LYS A 674 8.53 -30.90 -47.38
N GLY A 675 9.33 -30.88 -46.31
CA GLY A 675 10.76 -30.58 -46.37
C GLY A 675 11.33 -29.84 -45.16
N LYS A 676 12.12 -30.54 -44.34
CA LYS A 676 12.95 -29.99 -43.24
C LYS A 676 12.17 -29.55 -41.99
N LEU A 677 12.87 -28.99 -41.01
CA LEU A 677 12.43 -28.91 -39.60
C LEU A 677 11.15 -28.11 -39.39
N ILE A 678 10.31 -28.72 -38.57
CA ILE A 678 9.43 -28.16 -37.53
C ILE A 678 9.76 -29.02 -36.28
N LYS A 679 9.96 -28.67 -34.99
CA LYS A 679 9.92 -27.46 -34.12
C LYS A 679 8.76 -27.29 -33.09
N VAL A 680 8.18 -28.38 -32.54
CA VAL A 680 6.95 -28.28 -31.70
C VAL A 680 7.12 -27.40 -30.47
N ASN A 681 6.09 -26.60 -30.19
CA ASN A 681 6.04 -25.66 -29.08
C ASN A 681 4.95 -26.08 -28.09
N LEU A 682 5.27 -26.04 -26.79
CA LEU A 682 4.28 -25.89 -25.74
C LEU A 682 4.00 -24.39 -25.56
N ARG A 683 2.77 -23.99 -25.21
CA ARG A 683 2.48 -22.60 -24.86
C ARG A 683 2.89 -22.32 -23.40
N PRO A 684 3.66 -21.25 -23.12
CA PRO A 684 3.80 -20.71 -21.76
C PRO A 684 2.56 -19.88 -21.32
N ASP A 685 1.55 -19.77 -22.17
CA ASP A 685 0.44 -18.81 -22.10
C ASP A 685 -0.95 -19.48 -22.27
N ILE A 686 -1.36 -20.35 -21.34
CA ILE A 686 -2.77 -20.78 -21.16
C ILE A 686 -3.07 -20.89 -19.66
N SER A 687 -4.23 -20.37 -19.22
CA SER A 687 -4.58 -20.26 -17.79
C SER A 687 -5.48 -21.39 -17.23
N GLU A 688 -6.15 -22.19 -18.05
CA GLU A 688 -6.76 -23.48 -17.68
C GLU A 688 -6.69 -24.48 -18.85
N PRO A 689 -6.64 -25.81 -18.60
CA PRO A 689 -6.64 -26.82 -19.66
C PRO A 689 -8.05 -27.13 -20.20
N THR A 690 -8.17 -27.29 -21.51
CA THR A 690 -9.36 -27.85 -22.18
C THR A 690 -9.25 -29.38 -22.35
N THR A 691 -10.32 -30.04 -22.79
CA THR A 691 -10.50 -31.50 -22.70
C THR A 691 -9.89 -32.35 -23.81
N ASP A 692 -9.26 -31.75 -24.83
CA ASP A 692 -8.50 -32.46 -25.87
C ASP A 692 -7.03 -31.99 -25.87
N GLY A 693 -6.11 -32.94 -26.06
CA GLY A 693 -4.72 -32.83 -25.60
C GLY A 693 -3.70 -32.20 -26.56
N PHE A 694 -2.41 -32.49 -26.32
CA PHE A 694 -1.33 -32.10 -27.24
C PHE A 694 -1.54 -32.70 -28.63
N ASN A 695 -1.15 -31.97 -29.69
CA ASN A 695 -0.88 -32.60 -30.98
C ASN A 695 0.53 -33.25 -31.00
N ALA A 696 1.51 -32.53 -30.44
CA ALA A 696 2.89 -32.96 -30.13
C ALA A 696 3.78 -33.48 -31.29
N ILE A 697 5.08 -33.18 -31.13
CA ILE A 697 6.18 -33.52 -32.03
C ILE A 697 6.04 -32.96 -33.44
N GLU A 698 7.17 -32.55 -33.98
CA GLU A 698 7.37 -32.12 -35.36
C GLU A 698 8.78 -32.61 -35.75
N TYR A 699 9.07 -32.86 -37.04
CA TYR A 699 10.29 -33.59 -37.47
C TYR A 699 11.24 -32.81 -38.40
N ARG A 700 12.53 -33.18 -38.38
CA ARG A 700 13.58 -32.69 -39.31
C ARG A 700 14.04 -33.80 -40.25
N LYS A 701 13.79 -33.65 -41.57
CA LYS A 701 14.85 -33.87 -42.59
C LYS A 701 14.60 -33.11 -43.89
#